data_AF-A0A151WPH7-F1
#
_entry.id   AF-A0A151WPH7-F1
#
_cell.length_a   1.000
_cell.length_b   1.000
_cell.length_c   1.000
_cell.angle_alpha   90.00
_cell.angle_beta   90.00
_cell.angle_gamma   90.00
#
_symmetry.space_group_name_H-M   'P 1'
#
loop_
_entity.id
_entity.type
_entity.pdbx_description
1 polymer ?
#
loop_
_entity_poly.entity_id
_entity_poly.type
_entity_poly.pdbx_seq_one_letter_code
_entity_poly.pdbx_strand_id
1 'polypeptide(L)'
;MDKRVFLLVAAFLSLAPSSRGLMGYDCGDHGLNITSLSLLDIGSCDLENIEPVTRDVYVQLFQLSDFDRTRVIQCKVEIDRTIYYCGMHSHVSVVHGGRRIYLHELAANNCKRIHETGAINLGGREGYITGLKPNSTSARSITLAGHASVDGRCSGSQYSDSYRTWDSVIVQATVRVTLRDFESSIRRSSHEIILPSGLHCKVAAGECLDTDGEETFWSHVPPDSCHFSHYDVLYEGQANKLTPKFNQTTPTIYTVTTRETTFALTQTMEISLCGYTLIQTEHPKLFILETQPDRAFRVRSKISVNNLDIFAYVNSKFVYVEKHIRTQLTRLYRDIMDQKCALEKQILLNALALSIAVIAGEALHLIKCVPVECRIRHTEECSFTEGSFIELPVAYENKSAFLLPGSRILTLTGTHKDSSELLPTMYKIHGTWFRFMPRSVESLPPPIIQPLTRPTWKCISPAELATSGIYSDEDLSRLRNHIMFPVEKPRMLNTLAREAMGHNIPPGSISMTNLFDEKSLEKIAESVGARLCKGFITFGSASAGVMAIFLIINLIKLIVDTIIHGYALHSVYGWSLHLLGTIWSSVAHLLLYLTEPRKRDTMRQQDEEALVLTARPLSKTHSTPEDRPPTLTAPVLTESASEKPICYKELRAM
;
A
#
# COMPACT_ATOMS: atom_id res chain seq x y z
N MET A 1 89.07 19.10 51.51
CA MET A 1 88.95 19.44 50.07
C MET A 1 87.58 18.99 49.61
N ASP A 2 86.70 19.95 49.39
CA ASP A 2 85.25 19.78 49.50
C ASP A 2 84.58 19.18 48.26
N LYS A 3 83.66 18.23 48.50
CA LYS A 3 82.70 17.69 47.51
C LYS A 3 81.91 18.78 46.78
N ARG A 4 81.78 19.97 47.38
CA ARG A 4 81.15 21.15 46.75
C ARG A 4 81.95 21.72 45.58
N VAL A 5 83.29 21.63 45.63
CA VAL A 5 84.15 22.08 44.52
C VAL A 5 84.02 21.13 43.32
N PHE A 6 83.93 19.82 43.57
CA PHE A 6 83.75 18.82 42.51
C PHE A 6 82.38 18.93 41.83
N LEU A 7 81.32 19.22 42.60
CA LEU A 7 79.96 19.48 42.09
C LEU A 7 79.87 20.77 41.29
N LEU A 8 80.56 21.84 41.70
CA LEU A 8 80.60 23.10 40.96
C LEU A 8 81.38 22.97 39.64
N VAL A 9 82.48 22.22 39.62
CA VAL A 9 83.25 21.96 38.39
C VAL A 9 82.46 21.05 37.43
N ALA A 10 81.79 20.01 37.93
CA ALA A 10 80.93 19.16 37.11
C ALA A 10 79.70 19.91 36.56
N ALA A 11 79.09 20.80 37.35
CA ALA A 11 78.00 21.66 36.89
C ALA A 11 78.47 22.65 35.81
N PHE A 12 79.65 23.27 35.95
CA PHE A 12 80.22 24.16 34.94
C PHE A 12 80.57 23.43 33.63
N LEU A 13 81.03 22.18 33.69
CA LEU A 13 81.27 21.34 32.51
C LEU A 13 79.98 20.91 31.80
N SER A 14 78.86 20.78 32.53
CA SER A 14 77.54 20.43 31.94
C SER A 14 76.76 21.64 31.37
N LEU A 15 77.20 22.86 31.67
CA LEU A 15 76.58 24.13 31.24
C LEU A 15 77.34 24.80 30.09
N ALA A 16 78.38 24.17 29.55
CA ALA A 16 78.92 24.59 28.26
C ALA A 16 77.82 24.39 27.21
N PRO A 17 77.34 25.44 26.54
CA PRO A 17 76.50 25.25 25.36
C PRO A 17 77.34 24.40 24.41
N SER A 18 76.91 23.18 24.15
CA SER A 18 77.44 22.43 23.01
C SER A 18 77.13 23.27 21.79
N SER A 19 78.10 24.08 21.37
CA SER A 19 78.08 24.74 20.08
C SER A 19 78.02 23.60 19.09
N ARG A 20 76.82 23.26 18.63
CA ARG A 20 76.68 22.31 17.54
C ARG A 20 77.43 22.95 16.39
N GLY A 21 78.56 22.41 15.95
CA GLY A 21 79.15 22.90 14.71
C GLY A 21 78.19 22.68 13.55
N LEU A 22 78.44 23.38 12.45
CA LEU A 22 77.68 23.18 11.23
C LEU A 22 77.94 21.75 10.73
N MET A 23 76.92 20.90 10.75
CA MET A 23 77.06 19.52 10.27
C MET A 23 77.05 19.50 8.73
N GLY A 24 78.13 18.97 8.16
CA GLY A 24 78.22 18.57 6.76
C GLY A 24 78.30 17.05 6.62
N TYR A 25 78.26 16.56 5.39
CA TYR A 25 78.37 15.14 5.08
C TYR A 25 79.58 14.89 4.19
N ASP A 26 80.50 14.06 4.66
CA ASP A 26 81.63 13.59 3.86
C ASP A 26 81.24 12.30 3.13
N CYS A 27 81.33 12.35 1.80
CA CYS A 27 81.07 11.24 0.91
C CYS A 27 82.36 10.69 0.26
N GLY A 28 83.55 11.16 0.66
CA GLY A 28 84.85 10.79 0.09
C GLY A 28 85.68 9.82 0.95
N ASP A 29 85.26 9.54 2.19
CA ASP A 29 85.98 8.68 3.12
C ASP A 29 85.72 7.17 2.89
N HIS A 30 86.61 6.30 3.35
CA HIS A 30 86.64 4.86 3.04
C HIS A 30 85.54 4.01 3.72
N GLY A 31 84.65 4.62 4.52
CA GLY A 31 83.61 3.96 5.33
C GLY A 31 82.18 4.03 4.79
N LEU A 32 81.98 4.19 3.47
CA LEU A 32 80.65 4.40 2.89
C LEU A 32 79.82 3.11 2.89
N ASN A 33 78.59 3.20 3.41
CA ASN A 33 77.60 2.14 3.29
C ASN A 33 76.79 2.37 2.00
N ILE A 34 76.97 1.49 1.02
CA ILE A 34 76.37 1.60 -0.31
C ILE A 34 75.26 0.56 -0.45
N THR A 35 74.03 1.03 -0.67
CA THR A 35 72.90 0.17 -1.00
C THR A 35 72.65 0.22 -2.50
N SER A 36 72.67 -0.93 -3.15
CA SER A 36 72.42 -1.01 -4.60
C SER A 36 70.99 -1.41 -4.88
N LEU A 37 70.30 -0.66 -5.75
CA LEU A 37 68.94 -0.93 -6.20
C LEU A 37 68.94 -1.14 -7.72
N SER A 38 68.10 -2.05 -8.21
CA SER A 38 67.90 -2.23 -9.66
C SER A 38 67.10 -1.06 -10.24
N LEU A 39 67.51 -0.54 -11.40
CA LEU A 39 66.72 0.41 -12.19
C LEU A 39 65.82 -0.27 -13.22
N LEU A 40 66.00 -1.59 -13.43
CA LEU A 40 65.23 -2.36 -14.40
C LEU A 40 63.87 -2.78 -13.85
N ASP A 41 63.82 -3.12 -12.56
CA ASP A 41 62.67 -3.77 -11.95
C ASP A 41 62.16 -2.97 -10.76
N ILE A 42 60.95 -2.43 -10.91
CA ILE A 42 60.17 -1.91 -9.79
C ILE A 42 59.14 -2.98 -9.44
N GLY A 43 59.03 -3.35 -8.16
CA GLY A 43 58.09 -4.36 -7.68
C GLY A 43 56.67 -4.15 -8.21
N SER A 44 55.97 -5.26 -8.50
CA SER A 44 54.61 -5.24 -8.99
C SER A 44 53.61 -4.79 -7.92
N CYS A 45 52.52 -4.16 -8.35
CA CYS A 45 51.37 -3.92 -7.50
C CYS A 45 50.62 -5.25 -7.31
N ASP A 46 50.97 -6.01 -6.27
CA ASP A 46 50.23 -7.21 -5.88
C ASP A 46 48.95 -6.81 -5.14
N LEU A 47 47.88 -6.57 -5.89
CA LEU A 47 46.54 -6.42 -5.33
C LEU A 47 45.83 -7.77 -5.35
N GLU A 48 45.31 -8.19 -4.20
CA GLU A 48 44.45 -9.37 -4.11
C GLU A 48 43.23 -9.21 -5.02
N ASN A 49 43.04 -10.17 -5.92
CA ASN A 49 41.92 -10.13 -6.86
C ASN A 49 40.63 -10.62 -6.18
N ILE A 50 39.93 -9.70 -5.51
CA ILE A 50 38.71 -9.96 -4.73
C ILE A 50 37.46 -10.24 -5.60
N GLU A 51 37.54 -10.10 -6.93
CA GLU A 51 36.35 -10.28 -7.77
C GLU A 51 35.89 -11.74 -7.85
N PRO A 52 34.58 -12.00 -7.63
CA PRO A 52 34.00 -13.34 -7.71
C PRO A 52 33.95 -13.83 -9.16
N VAL A 53 34.03 -15.16 -9.33
CA VAL A 53 33.90 -15.79 -10.64
C VAL A 53 32.42 -15.83 -11.01
N THR A 54 32.08 -15.18 -12.12
CA THR A 54 30.71 -15.13 -12.67
C THR A 54 30.55 -16.23 -13.72
N ARG A 55 29.46 -17.00 -13.65
CA ARG A 55 29.07 -17.99 -14.66
C ARG A 55 27.59 -17.88 -14.96
N ASP A 56 27.21 -18.02 -16.22
CA ASP A 56 25.80 -18.05 -16.62
C ASP A 56 25.25 -19.47 -16.47
N VAL A 57 24.13 -19.59 -15.76
CA VAL A 57 23.48 -20.88 -15.47
C VAL A 57 21.97 -20.76 -15.67
N TYR A 58 21.35 -21.83 -16.16
CA TYR A 58 19.90 -21.87 -16.30
C TYR A 58 19.27 -22.34 -14.98
N VAL A 59 18.31 -21.57 -14.48
CA VAL A 59 17.70 -21.81 -13.18
C VAL A 59 16.18 -21.70 -13.20
N GLN A 60 15.54 -22.44 -12.31
CA GLN A 60 14.18 -22.18 -11.87
C GLN A 60 14.22 -21.64 -10.44
N LEU A 61 13.52 -20.53 -10.19
CA LEU A 61 13.26 -19.98 -8.86
C LEU A 61 11.83 -20.33 -8.47
N PHE A 62 11.65 -20.97 -7.33
CA PHE A 62 10.34 -21.37 -6.82
C PHE A 62 10.13 -20.87 -5.40
N GLN A 63 8.86 -20.60 -5.09
CA GLN A 63 8.38 -20.21 -3.79
C GLN A 63 7.51 -21.31 -3.20
N LEU A 64 7.65 -21.58 -1.91
CA LEU A 64 6.72 -22.44 -1.19
C LEU A 64 5.33 -21.78 -1.13
N SER A 65 4.31 -22.52 -1.55
CA SER A 65 2.90 -22.13 -1.53
C SER A 65 2.27 -22.39 -0.16
N ASP A 66 1.48 -21.44 0.32
CA ASP A 66 0.73 -21.58 1.58
C ASP A 66 -0.68 -22.13 1.34
N PHE A 67 -1.22 -21.92 0.13
CA PHE A 67 -2.56 -22.35 -0.25
C PHE A 67 -2.57 -23.29 -1.45
N ASP A 68 -3.36 -24.34 -1.31
CA ASP A 68 -3.79 -25.22 -2.38
C ASP A 68 -5.14 -24.80 -2.94
N ARG A 69 -5.53 -25.43 -4.05
CA ARG A 69 -6.86 -25.29 -4.62
C ARG A 69 -7.50 -26.65 -4.84
N THR A 70 -8.78 -26.72 -4.54
CA THR A 70 -9.62 -27.87 -4.89
C THR A 70 -10.93 -27.39 -5.49
N ARG A 71 -11.51 -28.23 -6.35
CA ARG A 71 -12.86 -27.99 -6.89
C ARG A 71 -13.89 -28.34 -5.84
N VAL A 72 -14.82 -27.44 -5.63
CA VAL A 72 -15.89 -27.52 -4.66
C VAL A 72 -17.23 -27.45 -5.38
N ILE A 73 -18.13 -28.37 -5.03
CA ILE A 73 -19.51 -28.34 -5.47
C ILE A 73 -20.42 -28.03 -4.29
N GLN A 74 -21.41 -27.17 -4.50
CA GLN A 74 -22.46 -26.89 -3.52
C GLN A 74 -23.83 -27.26 -4.11
N CYS A 75 -24.68 -27.81 -3.25
CA CYS A 75 -26.06 -28.08 -3.53
C CYS A 75 -26.95 -27.57 -2.40
N LYS A 76 -28.06 -26.93 -2.77
CA LYS A 76 -29.11 -26.55 -1.82
C LYS A 76 -30.46 -26.81 -2.44
N VAL A 77 -31.29 -27.60 -1.75
CA VAL A 77 -32.66 -27.87 -2.15
C VAL A 77 -33.59 -27.37 -1.05
N GLU A 78 -34.31 -26.29 -1.35
CA GLU A 78 -35.31 -25.71 -0.47
C GLU A 78 -36.70 -26.09 -0.96
N ILE A 79 -37.54 -26.60 -0.07
CA ILE A 79 -38.91 -27.05 -0.39
C ILE A 79 -39.90 -26.22 0.43
N ASP A 80 -40.67 -25.35 -0.24
CA ASP A 80 -41.86 -24.69 0.33
C ASP A 80 -43.10 -25.52 -0.04
N ARG A 81 -43.57 -26.34 0.90
CA ARG A 81 -44.73 -27.21 0.71
C ARG A 81 -45.97 -26.62 1.34
N THR A 82 -47.11 -26.82 0.68
CA THR A 82 -48.46 -26.53 1.18
C THR A 82 -49.35 -27.75 1.00
N ILE A 83 -49.96 -28.21 2.10
CA ILE A 83 -50.90 -29.33 2.14
C ILE A 83 -52.33 -28.82 2.20
N TYR A 84 -53.17 -29.45 1.41
CA TYR A 84 -54.62 -29.27 1.36
C TYR A 84 -55.33 -30.60 1.57
N TYR A 85 -56.39 -30.62 2.38
CA TYR A 85 -57.26 -31.79 2.45
C TYR A 85 -58.21 -31.80 1.25
N CYS A 86 -58.37 -32.95 0.61
CA CYS A 86 -59.21 -33.13 -0.55
C CYS A 86 -60.44 -33.96 -0.17
N GLY A 87 -61.60 -33.30 -0.08
CA GLY A 87 -62.83 -33.94 0.35
C GLY A 87 -63.64 -34.58 -0.77
N MET A 88 -64.72 -35.28 -0.39
CA MET A 88 -65.58 -36.10 -1.25
C MET A 88 -66.13 -35.41 -2.51
N HIS A 89 -66.26 -34.08 -2.51
CA HIS A 89 -66.75 -33.29 -3.65
C HIS A 89 -65.67 -32.43 -4.31
N SER A 90 -64.40 -32.85 -4.22
CA SER A 90 -63.24 -32.05 -4.69
C SER A 90 -63.09 -30.68 -4.02
N HIS A 91 -63.66 -30.48 -2.82
CA HIS A 91 -63.42 -29.27 -2.04
C HIS A 91 -62.07 -29.37 -1.34
N VAL A 92 -61.39 -28.23 -1.26
CA VAL A 92 -60.08 -28.09 -0.63
C VAL A 92 -60.24 -27.37 0.71
N SER A 93 -59.67 -27.93 1.78
CA SER A 93 -59.60 -27.28 3.10
C SER A 93 -58.18 -27.26 3.66
N VAL A 94 -57.93 -26.29 4.55
CA VAL A 94 -56.62 -26.09 5.19
C VAL A 94 -56.43 -27.13 6.28
N VAL A 95 -55.25 -27.74 6.33
CA VAL A 95 -54.86 -28.67 7.41
C VAL A 95 -53.91 -28.01 8.41
N HIS A 96 -53.96 -28.46 9.66
CA HIS A 96 -53.04 -27.99 10.69
C HIS A 96 -51.58 -28.31 10.31
N GLY A 97 -50.72 -27.28 10.33
CA GLY A 97 -49.32 -27.42 9.90
C GLY A 97 -49.15 -27.69 8.40
N GLY A 98 -50.13 -27.29 7.59
CA GLY A 98 -50.16 -27.58 6.15
C GLY A 98 -49.07 -26.87 5.34
N ARG A 99 -48.60 -25.69 5.75
CA ARG A 99 -47.49 -24.98 5.07
C ARG A 99 -46.19 -25.07 5.87
N ARG A 100 -45.09 -25.47 5.21
CA ARG A 100 -43.74 -25.47 5.78
C ARG A 100 -42.67 -25.24 4.71
N ILE A 101 -41.62 -24.54 5.10
CA ILE A 101 -40.37 -24.39 4.33
C ILE A 101 -39.28 -25.14 5.08
N TYR A 102 -38.55 -26.01 4.37
CA TYR A 102 -37.44 -26.77 4.93
C TYR A 102 -36.37 -27.06 3.86
N LEU A 103 -35.16 -27.34 4.32
CA LEU A 103 -34.06 -27.80 3.48
C LEU A 103 -34.10 -29.32 3.37
N HIS A 104 -33.96 -29.82 2.15
CA HIS A 104 -33.85 -31.25 1.87
C HIS A 104 -32.38 -31.64 1.85
N GLU A 105 -31.98 -32.49 2.80
CA GLU A 105 -30.61 -32.99 2.96
C GLU A 105 -30.23 -33.89 1.76
N LEU A 106 -29.08 -33.60 1.13
CA LEU A 106 -28.55 -34.39 0.03
C LEU A 106 -27.22 -35.04 0.43
N ALA A 107 -27.12 -36.34 0.20
CA ALA A 107 -25.82 -37.00 0.27
C ALA A 107 -24.88 -36.49 -0.84
N ALA A 108 -23.57 -36.51 -0.59
CA ALA A 108 -22.52 -36.09 -1.55
C ALA A 108 -22.71 -36.69 -2.96
N ASN A 109 -23.02 -37.99 -3.04
CA ASN A 109 -23.26 -38.69 -4.30
C ASN A 109 -24.49 -38.16 -5.05
N ASN A 110 -25.55 -37.76 -4.33
CA ASN A 110 -26.73 -37.19 -4.96
C ASN A 110 -26.43 -35.78 -5.48
N CYS A 111 -25.74 -34.94 -4.71
CA CYS A 111 -25.30 -33.63 -5.18
C CYS A 111 -24.44 -33.75 -6.44
N LYS A 112 -23.45 -34.66 -6.45
CA LYS A 112 -22.61 -34.93 -7.63
C LYS A 112 -23.44 -35.38 -8.84
N ARG A 113 -24.38 -36.30 -8.66
CA ARG A 113 -25.28 -36.75 -9.73
C ARG A 113 -26.14 -35.62 -10.29
N ILE A 114 -26.60 -34.69 -9.45
CA ILE A 114 -27.40 -33.54 -9.91
C ILE A 114 -26.54 -32.62 -10.78
N HIS A 115 -25.28 -32.38 -10.40
CA HIS A 115 -24.32 -31.63 -11.21
C HIS A 115 -23.98 -32.31 -12.54
N GLU A 116 -23.90 -33.65 -12.57
CA GLU A 116 -23.59 -34.42 -13.79
C GLU A 116 -24.79 -34.57 -14.73
N THR A 117 -25.97 -34.88 -14.19
CA THR A 117 -27.18 -35.21 -14.97
C THR A 117 -28.09 -34.02 -15.22
N GLY A 118 -27.95 -32.93 -14.44
CA GLY A 118 -28.85 -31.79 -14.47
C GLY A 118 -30.28 -32.12 -14.04
N ALA A 119 -30.46 -33.18 -13.26
CA ALA A 119 -31.77 -33.66 -12.82
C ALA A 119 -31.78 -34.14 -11.37
N ILE A 120 -32.94 -34.00 -10.71
CA ILE A 120 -33.18 -34.48 -9.34
C ILE A 120 -34.54 -35.21 -9.28
N ASN A 121 -34.61 -36.26 -8.48
CA ASN A 121 -35.85 -36.98 -8.19
C ASN A 121 -36.21 -36.80 -6.70
N LEU A 122 -37.32 -36.12 -6.42
CA LEU A 122 -37.83 -35.86 -5.07
C LEU A 122 -39.00 -36.78 -4.68
N GLY A 123 -39.33 -37.77 -5.51
CA GLY A 123 -40.46 -38.67 -5.31
C GLY A 123 -41.81 -38.08 -5.72
N GLY A 124 -42.80 -38.93 -5.91
CA GLY A 124 -44.12 -38.55 -6.46
C GLY A 124 -44.16 -38.56 -8.00
N ARG A 125 -45.35 -38.36 -8.57
CA ARG A 125 -45.61 -38.51 -10.02
C ARG A 125 -44.95 -37.39 -10.85
N GLU A 126 -44.78 -36.21 -10.27
CA GLU A 126 -44.16 -35.02 -10.87
C GLU A 126 -42.82 -34.66 -10.20
N GLY A 127 -42.26 -35.57 -9.39
CA GLY A 127 -41.05 -35.32 -8.59
C GLY A 127 -39.73 -35.29 -9.36
N TYR A 128 -39.75 -35.53 -10.68
CA TYR A 128 -38.57 -35.55 -11.52
C TYR A 128 -38.35 -34.18 -12.18
N ILE A 129 -37.38 -33.42 -11.69
CA ILE A 129 -37.04 -32.08 -12.18
C ILE A 129 -35.79 -32.18 -13.05
N THR A 130 -35.89 -31.73 -14.31
CA THR A 130 -34.79 -31.72 -15.29
C THR A 130 -34.42 -30.31 -15.73
N GLY A 131 -33.23 -30.18 -16.35
CA GLY A 131 -32.75 -28.91 -16.92
C GLY A 131 -32.13 -27.98 -15.88
N LEU A 132 -31.66 -28.54 -14.76
CA LEU A 132 -30.89 -27.83 -13.76
C LEU A 132 -29.50 -27.53 -14.34
N LYS A 133 -29.05 -26.27 -14.20
CA LYS A 133 -27.73 -25.84 -14.66
C LYS A 133 -26.82 -25.54 -13.48
N PRO A 134 -25.52 -25.86 -13.54
CA PRO A 134 -24.56 -25.45 -12.53
C PRO A 134 -24.47 -23.91 -12.48
N ASN A 135 -24.13 -23.37 -11.31
CA ASN A 135 -24.06 -21.93 -11.04
C ASN A 135 -25.38 -21.17 -11.27
N SER A 136 -26.51 -21.82 -10.98
CA SER A 136 -27.84 -21.23 -11.11
C SER A 136 -28.80 -21.73 -10.04
N THR A 137 -29.85 -20.93 -9.80
CA THR A 137 -31.00 -21.33 -8.98
C THR A 137 -32.21 -21.54 -9.88
N SER A 138 -32.77 -22.75 -9.85
CA SER A 138 -33.97 -23.12 -10.59
C SER A 138 -35.14 -23.35 -9.64
N ALA A 139 -36.31 -22.80 -9.96
CA ALA A 139 -37.53 -23.00 -9.20
C ALA A 139 -38.58 -23.73 -10.04
N ARG A 140 -39.24 -24.73 -9.43
CA ARG A 140 -40.33 -25.51 -10.04
C ARG A 140 -41.43 -25.77 -9.02
N SER A 141 -42.68 -25.64 -9.45
CA SER A 141 -43.83 -26.10 -8.68
C SER A 141 -44.14 -27.54 -9.08
N ILE A 142 -44.27 -28.43 -8.10
CA ILE A 142 -44.55 -29.86 -8.30
C ILE A 142 -45.61 -30.35 -7.32
N THR A 143 -46.31 -31.42 -7.69
CA THR A 143 -47.22 -32.14 -6.80
C THR A 143 -46.51 -33.34 -6.20
N LEU A 144 -46.23 -33.31 -4.89
CA LEU A 144 -45.53 -34.40 -4.17
C LEU A 144 -46.46 -35.60 -3.89
N ALA A 145 -47.73 -35.31 -3.59
CA ALA A 145 -48.75 -36.30 -3.25
C ALA A 145 -50.16 -35.79 -3.60
N GLY A 146 -51.07 -36.72 -3.88
CA GLY A 146 -52.38 -36.44 -4.45
C GLY A 146 -52.30 -35.97 -5.90
N HIS A 147 -53.45 -35.60 -6.48
CA HIS A 147 -53.53 -35.04 -7.83
C HIS A 147 -54.65 -34.01 -7.91
N ALA A 148 -54.36 -32.90 -8.59
CA ALA A 148 -55.32 -31.86 -8.93
C ALA A 148 -55.39 -31.75 -10.46
N SER A 149 -56.58 -31.96 -11.03
CA SER A 149 -56.82 -31.77 -12.47
C SER A 149 -57.01 -30.28 -12.78
N VAL A 150 -56.75 -29.91 -14.03
CA VAL A 150 -57.04 -28.57 -14.58
C VAL A 150 -58.52 -28.20 -14.43
N ASP A 151 -59.41 -29.20 -14.44
CA ASP A 151 -60.86 -29.03 -14.27
C ASP A 151 -61.29 -28.74 -12.81
N GLY A 152 -60.34 -28.59 -11.88
CA GLY A 152 -60.60 -28.33 -10.46
C GLY A 152 -60.98 -29.56 -9.63
N ARG A 153 -60.96 -30.77 -10.22
CA ARG A 153 -61.12 -32.03 -9.47
C ARG A 153 -59.86 -32.37 -8.71
N CYS A 154 -60.05 -32.86 -7.49
CA CYS A 154 -58.96 -33.18 -6.58
C CYS A 154 -59.08 -34.66 -6.16
N SER A 155 -57.95 -35.35 -6.03
CA SER A 155 -57.87 -36.70 -5.46
C SER A 155 -56.77 -36.72 -4.39
N GLY A 156 -57.18 -36.99 -3.15
CA GLY A 156 -56.28 -37.05 -2.02
C GLY A 156 -55.51 -38.36 -1.97
N SER A 157 -54.27 -38.33 -1.50
CA SER A 157 -53.51 -39.52 -1.12
C SER A 157 -52.99 -39.37 0.30
N GLN A 158 -52.51 -40.46 0.89
CA GLN A 158 -51.77 -40.40 2.13
C GLN A 158 -50.39 -39.75 1.85
N TYR A 159 -49.96 -38.84 2.73
CA TYR A 159 -48.64 -38.22 2.69
C TYR A 159 -48.05 -38.15 4.09
N SER A 160 -46.79 -38.57 4.23
CA SER A 160 -46.05 -38.52 5.49
C SER A 160 -44.72 -37.81 5.28
N ASP A 161 -44.38 -36.90 6.19
CA ASP A 161 -43.04 -36.33 6.29
C ASP A 161 -42.48 -36.48 7.71
N SER A 162 -41.31 -35.90 7.98
CA SER A 162 -40.63 -35.96 9.28
C SER A 162 -41.43 -35.37 10.45
N TYR A 163 -42.58 -34.71 10.19
CA TYR A 163 -43.36 -34.03 11.21
C TYR A 163 -44.72 -34.66 11.46
N ARG A 164 -45.45 -35.10 10.43
CA ARG A 164 -46.78 -35.72 10.59
C ARG A 164 -47.15 -36.55 9.37
N THR A 165 -48.17 -37.41 9.56
CA THR A 165 -48.87 -38.08 8.48
C THR A 165 -50.25 -37.46 8.30
N TRP A 166 -50.62 -37.20 7.06
CA TRP A 166 -51.94 -36.72 6.68
C TRP A 166 -52.56 -37.72 5.71
N ASP A 167 -53.89 -37.87 5.80
CA ASP A 167 -54.65 -38.74 4.92
C ASP A 167 -55.59 -37.94 4.02
N SER A 168 -55.84 -38.45 2.81
CA SER A 168 -56.68 -37.81 1.80
C SER A 168 -56.27 -36.36 1.49
N VAL A 169 -54.97 -36.12 1.29
CA VAL A 169 -54.41 -34.78 1.03
C VAL A 169 -53.78 -34.62 -0.35
N ILE A 170 -53.67 -33.37 -0.77
CA ILE A 170 -52.90 -32.92 -1.93
C ILE A 170 -51.77 -32.04 -1.42
N VAL A 171 -50.56 -32.32 -1.89
CA VAL A 171 -49.34 -31.64 -1.44
C VAL A 171 -48.69 -30.96 -2.63
N GLN A 172 -48.81 -29.64 -2.67
CA GLN A 172 -48.14 -28.81 -3.66
C GLN A 172 -46.85 -28.27 -3.04
N ALA A 173 -45.76 -28.29 -3.79
CA ALA A 173 -44.48 -27.78 -3.32
C ALA A 173 -43.79 -26.93 -4.37
N THR A 174 -43.24 -25.80 -3.94
CA THR A 174 -42.28 -25.03 -4.74
C THR A 174 -40.88 -25.45 -4.32
N VAL A 175 -40.18 -26.13 -5.22
CA VAL A 175 -38.81 -26.61 -5.01
C VAL A 175 -37.86 -25.60 -5.64
N ARG A 176 -36.92 -25.08 -4.85
CA ARG A 176 -35.83 -24.22 -5.29
C ARG A 176 -34.51 -24.99 -5.16
N VAL A 177 -33.89 -25.28 -6.30
CA VAL A 177 -32.60 -25.98 -6.37
C VAL A 177 -31.53 -24.97 -6.76
N THR A 178 -30.54 -24.78 -5.89
CA THR A 178 -29.35 -23.97 -6.14
C THR A 178 -28.14 -24.89 -6.28
N LEU A 179 -27.41 -24.73 -7.38
CA LEU A 179 -26.18 -25.48 -7.65
C LEU A 179 -25.04 -24.49 -7.86
N ARG A 180 -23.90 -24.70 -7.21
CA ARG A 180 -22.67 -23.92 -7.44
C ARG A 180 -21.47 -24.85 -7.63
N ASP A 181 -20.55 -24.43 -8.49
CA ASP A 181 -19.33 -25.16 -8.83
C ASP A 181 -18.20 -24.14 -9.00
N PHE A 182 -17.21 -24.19 -8.11
CA PHE A 182 -16.13 -23.22 -8.04
C PHE A 182 -14.86 -23.82 -7.42
N GLU A 183 -13.74 -23.11 -7.55
CA GLU A 183 -12.49 -23.45 -6.86
C GLU A 183 -12.40 -22.73 -5.52
N SER A 184 -12.00 -23.46 -4.48
CA SER A 184 -11.75 -22.91 -3.14
C SER A 184 -10.30 -23.12 -2.71
N SER A 185 -9.80 -22.20 -1.89
CA SER A 185 -8.44 -22.27 -1.34
C SER A 185 -8.38 -23.13 -0.09
N ILE A 186 -7.42 -24.04 -0.04
CA ILE A 186 -7.07 -24.84 1.12
C ILE A 186 -5.82 -24.25 1.77
N ARG A 187 -5.88 -23.90 3.04
CA ARG A 187 -4.71 -23.50 3.81
C ARG A 187 -3.93 -24.75 4.24
N ARG A 188 -2.68 -24.85 3.78
CA ARG A 188 -1.82 -26.01 4.06
C ARG A 188 -1.41 -26.12 5.53
N SER A 189 -1.18 -24.99 6.21
CA SER A 189 -0.73 -25.00 7.61
C SER A 189 -1.77 -25.53 8.59
N SER A 190 -3.06 -25.20 8.41
CA SER A 190 -4.15 -25.66 9.28
C SER A 190 -4.93 -26.84 8.72
N HIS A 191 -4.69 -27.24 7.47
CA HIS A 191 -5.48 -28.27 6.76
C HIS A 191 -6.98 -27.93 6.70
N GLU A 192 -7.27 -26.65 6.41
CA GLU A 192 -8.63 -26.11 6.34
C GLU A 192 -8.95 -25.57 4.95
N ILE A 193 -10.16 -25.82 4.46
CA ILE A 193 -10.72 -25.21 3.26
C ILE A 193 -11.47 -23.92 3.64
N ILE A 194 -11.30 -22.87 2.83
CA ILE A 194 -11.90 -21.55 3.04
C ILE A 194 -12.99 -21.33 2.00
N LEU A 195 -14.25 -21.39 2.43
CA LEU A 195 -15.39 -21.18 1.55
C LEU A 195 -15.59 -19.69 1.20
N PRO A 196 -16.32 -19.35 0.12
CA PRO A 196 -16.60 -17.97 -0.27
C PRO A 196 -17.35 -17.16 0.80
N SER A 197 -18.09 -17.85 1.68
CA SER A 197 -18.76 -17.26 2.85
C SER A 197 -17.78 -16.82 3.96
N GLY A 198 -16.51 -17.23 3.88
CA GLY A 198 -15.52 -17.07 4.94
C GLY A 198 -15.54 -18.21 5.97
N LEU A 199 -16.35 -19.25 5.78
CA LEU A 199 -16.35 -20.42 6.66
C LEU A 199 -15.09 -21.27 6.46
N HIS A 200 -14.50 -21.73 7.57
CA HIS A 200 -13.33 -22.60 7.61
C HIS A 200 -13.76 -24.03 7.97
N CYS A 201 -13.51 -24.99 7.08
CA CYS A 201 -13.87 -26.39 7.30
C CYS A 201 -12.64 -27.30 7.23
N LYS A 202 -12.62 -28.42 7.95
CA LYS A 202 -11.50 -29.38 7.89
C LYS A 202 -11.50 -30.13 6.57
N VAL A 203 -10.39 -30.11 5.83
CA VAL A 203 -10.30 -30.75 4.50
C VAL A 203 -10.57 -32.25 4.55
N ALA A 204 -10.14 -32.92 5.63
CA ALA A 204 -10.34 -34.35 5.83
C ALA A 204 -11.81 -34.78 5.91
N ALA A 205 -12.74 -33.88 6.27
CA ALA A 205 -14.16 -34.20 6.34
C ALA A 205 -14.78 -34.46 4.96
N GLY A 206 -14.26 -33.83 3.90
CA GLY A 206 -14.82 -33.95 2.54
C GLY A 206 -16.16 -33.23 2.34
N GLU A 207 -16.78 -32.75 3.42
CA GLU A 207 -18.07 -32.06 3.42
C GLU A 207 -18.12 -30.92 4.45
N CYS A 208 -18.95 -29.92 4.19
CA CYS A 208 -19.25 -28.83 5.12
C CYS A 208 -20.62 -28.22 4.81
N LEU A 209 -21.33 -27.75 5.85
CA LEU A 209 -22.54 -26.95 5.68
C LEU A 209 -22.16 -25.48 5.69
N ASP A 210 -22.42 -24.78 4.59
CA ASP A 210 -22.14 -23.35 4.46
C ASP A 210 -23.12 -22.51 5.30
N THR A 211 -22.78 -21.24 5.60
CA THR A 211 -23.60 -20.34 6.43
C THR A 211 -25.01 -20.09 5.86
N ASP A 212 -25.15 -20.23 4.54
CA ASP A 212 -26.43 -20.06 3.83
C ASP A 212 -27.27 -21.35 3.78
N GLY A 213 -26.83 -22.41 4.47
CA GLY A 213 -27.46 -23.73 4.43
C GLY A 213 -27.20 -24.48 3.12
N GLU A 214 -26.09 -24.17 2.44
CA GLU A 214 -25.65 -24.88 1.23
C GLU A 214 -24.73 -26.04 1.62
N GLU A 215 -25.09 -27.26 1.23
CA GLU A 215 -24.25 -28.44 1.47
C GLU A 215 -23.10 -28.42 0.47
N THR A 216 -21.89 -28.42 1.01
CA THR A 216 -20.65 -28.20 0.27
C THR A 216 -19.80 -29.46 0.31
N PHE A 217 -19.33 -29.92 -0.85
CA PHE A 217 -18.53 -31.13 -0.99
C PHE A 217 -17.29 -30.87 -1.84
N TRP A 218 -16.20 -31.57 -1.52
CA TRP A 218 -14.97 -31.53 -2.31
C TRP A 218 -14.32 -32.91 -2.38
N SER A 219 -13.57 -33.15 -3.45
CA SER A 219 -12.77 -34.36 -3.58
C SER A 219 -11.51 -34.27 -2.73
N HIS A 220 -11.10 -35.41 -2.15
CA HIS A 220 -9.80 -35.51 -1.48
C HIS A 220 -8.68 -35.17 -2.47
N VAL A 221 -7.78 -34.27 -2.05
CA VAL A 221 -6.58 -33.96 -2.82
C VAL A 221 -5.72 -35.23 -2.86
N PRO A 222 -5.42 -35.80 -4.03
CA PRO A 222 -4.62 -37.00 -4.11
C PRO A 222 -3.24 -36.75 -3.47
N PRO A 223 -2.67 -37.72 -2.74
CA PRO A 223 -1.37 -37.57 -2.14
C PRO A 223 -0.30 -37.44 -3.24
N ASP A 224 0.33 -36.28 -3.32
CA ASP A 224 1.49 -36.04 -4.18
C ASP A 224 2.73 -36.56 -3.46
N SER A 225 3.33 -37.65 -3.95
CA SER A 225 4.49 -38.30 -3.32
C SER A 225 5.72 -37.39 -3.21
N CYS A 226 5.81 -36.38 -4.07
CA CYS A 226 6.91 -35.44 -4.14
C CYS A 226 6.50 -34.00 -3.84
N HIS A 227 5.22 -33.78 -3.55
CA HIS A 227 4.70 -32.47 -3.15
C HIS A 227 5.06 -31.36 -4.17
N PHE A 228 5.14 -31.67 -5.46
CA PHE A 228 5.47 -30.70 -6.51
C PHE A 228 4.47 -29.55 -6.55
N SER A 229 3.20 -29.84 -6.22
CA SER A 229 2.15 -28.83 -6.08
C SER A 229 2.47 -27.75 -5.02
N HIS A 230 3.41 -28.01 -4.11
CA HIS A 230 3.76 -27.10 -3.02
C HIS A 230 4.63 -25.93 -3.50
N TYR A 231 5.17 -25.98 -4.71
CA TYR A 231 6.15 -25.02 -5.19
C TYR A 231 5.65 -24.23 -6.39
N ASP A 232 5.48 -22.92 -6.26
CA ASP A 232 5.09 -22.03 -7.34
C ASP A 232 6.34 -21.45 -8.03
N VAL A 233 6.41 -21.54 -9.37
CA VAL A 233 7.57 -21.09 -10.16
C VAL A 233 7.51 -19.58 -10.38
N LEU A 234 8.38 -18.82 -9.72
CA LEU A 234 8.49 -17.36 -9.83
C LEU A 234 9.26 -16.93 -11.08
N TYR A 235 10.34 -17.64 -11.40
CA TYR A 235 11.22 -17.33 -12.53
C TYR A 235 11.80 -18.60 -13.14
N GLU A 236 12.00 -18.58 -14.45
CA GLU A 236 12.61 -19.65 -15.23
C GLU A 236 13.42 -19.00 -16.36
N GLY A 237 14.73 -19.25 -16.39
CA GLY A 237 15.62 -18.61 -17.35
C GLY A 237 17.09 -18.60 -16.94
N GLN A 238 17.88 -17.76 -17.62
CA GLN A 238 19.32 -17.60 -17.36
C GLN A 238 19.57 -16.68 -16.15
N ALA A 239 20.48 -17.10 -15.27
CA ALA A 239 20.93 -16.36 -14.11
C ALA A 239 22.46 -16.36 -14.02
N ASN A 240 23.01 -15.30 -13.40
CA ASN A 240 24.43 -15.18 -13.16
C ASN A 240 24.74 -15.78 -11.78
N LYS A 241 25.51 -16.87 -11.78
CA LYS A 241 26.07 -17.49 -10.58
C LYS A 241 27.41 -16.86 -10.25
N LEU A 242 27.49 -16.18 -9.11
CA LEU A 242 28.69 -15.61 -8.53
C LEU A 242 29.26 -16.60 -7.52
N THR A 243 30.44 -17.13 -7.81
CA THR A 243 31.16 -18.04 -6.91
C THR A 243 32.38 -17.36 -6.31
N PRO A 244 32.68 -17.59 -5.01
CA PRO A 244 33.90 -17.11 -4.40
C PRO A 244 35.14 -17.69 -5.09
N LYS A 245 36.24 -16.94 -5.13
CA LYS A 245 37.56 -17.51 -5.47
C LYS A 245 38.08 -18.35 -4.30
N PHE A 246 38.92 -19.34 -4.61
CA PHE A 246 39.59 -20.19 -3.61
C PHE A 246 40.15 -19.33 -2.45
N ASN A 247 39.85 -19.72 -1.21
CA ASN A 247 40.20 -19.05 0.06
C ASN A 247 39.31 -17.88 0.54
N GLN A 248 38.19 -17.58 -0.14
CA GLN A 248 37.21 -16.61 0.39
C GLN A 248 35.98 -17.33 1.00
N THR A 249 35.49 -16.81 2.13
CA THR A 249 34.28 -17.28 2.84
C THR A 249 32.99 -16.67 2.32
N THR A 250 33.01 -15.99 1.16
CA THR A 250 31.81 -15.39 0.57
C THR A 250 30.90 -16.47 0.01
N PRO A 251 29.59 -16.47 0.34
CA PRO A 251 28.65 -17.47 -0.16
C PRO A 251 28.41 -17.30 -1.66
N THR A 252 28.00 -18.39 -2.33
CA THR A 252 27.56 -18.36 -3.73
C THR A 252 26.27 -17.54 -3.85
N ILE A 253 26.20 -16.66 -4.85
CA ILE A 253 25.05 -15.77 -5.06
C ILE A 253 24.52 -15.98 -6.48
N TYR A 254 23.20 -16.07 -6.61
CA TYR A 254 22.49 -16.08 -7.89
C TYR A 254 21.87 -14.71 -8.12
N THR A 255 22.17 -14.10 -9.25
CA THR A 255 21.60 -12.82 -9.63
C THR A 255 20.91 -12.90 -10.98
N VAL A 256 19.73 -12.27 -11.06
CA VAL A 256 18.99 -12.10 -12.31
C VAL A 256 18.69 -10.62 -12.44
N THR A 257 19.00 -10.05 -13.60
CA THR A 257 18.71 -8.66 -13.94
C THR A 257 18.05 -8.60 -15.30
N THR A 258 16.73 -8.79 -15.33
CA THR A 258 15.92 -8.65 -16.56
C THR A 258 14.99 -7.43 -16.44
N ARG A 259 14.28 -7.10 -17.52
CA ARG A 259 13.30 -5.99 -17.49
C ARG A 259 12.13 -6.25 -16.53
N GLU A 260 11.75 -7.52 -16.36
CA GLU A 260 10.58 -7.91 -15.58
C GLU A 260 10.94 -8.41 -14.17
N THR A 261 12.06 -9.12 -14.04
CA THR A 261 12.49 -9.72 -12.77
C THR A 261 13.93 -9.35 -12.44
N THR A 262 14.12 -8.82 -11.24
CA THR A 262 15.42 -8.53 -10.65
C THR A 262 15.49 -9.10 -9.25
N PHE A 263 16.44 -9.99 -9.00
CA PHE A 263 16.69 -10.53 -7.67
C PHE A 263 18.17 -10.87 -7.50
N ALA A 264 18.61 -10.87 -6.24
CA ALA A 264 19.86 -11.46 -5.81
C ALA A 264 19.56 -12.35 -4.60
N LEU A 265 19.97 -13.62 -4.68
CA LEU A 265 19.71 -14.62 -3.65
C LEU A 265 20.98 -15.38 -3.34
N THR A 266 21.22 -15.58 -2.06
CA THR A 266 22.42 -16.19 -1.50
C THR A 266 22.14 -17.65 -1.18
N GLN A 267 22.97 -18.55 -1.70
CA GLN A 267 22.90 -19.97 -1.35
C GLN A 267 23.26 -20.18 0.13
N THR A 268 22.36 -20.83 0.86
CA THR A 268 22.56 -21.20 2.27
C THR A 268 22.81 -22.69 2.43
N MET A 269 21.96 -23.54 1.84
CA MET A 269 22.11 -24.99 1.86
C MET A 269 21.56 -25.67 0.61
N GLU A 270 21.90 -26.94 0.43
CA GLU A 270 21.37 -27.80 -0.62
C GLU A 270 20.49 -28.89 -0.01
N ILE A 271 19.31 -29.11 -0.58
CA ILE A 271 18.30 -30.07 -0.13
C ILE A 271 17.95 -30.96 -1.32
N SER A 272 18.06 -32.27 -1.15
CA SER A 272 17.61 -33.22 -2.18
C SER A 272 16.13 -33.53 -2.03
N LEU A 273 15.32 -33.28 -3.06
CA LEU A 273 13.90 -33.61 -3.10
C LEU A 273 13.55 -34.32 -4.41
N CYS A 274 13.13 -35.59 -4.31
CA CYS A 274 12.75 -36.43 -5.46
C CYS A 274 13.77 -36.47 -6.62
N GLY A 275 15.06 -36.56 -6.27
CA GLY A 275 16.16 -36.63 -7.26
C GLY A 275 16.60 -35.27 -7.82
N TYR A 276 16.00 -34.16 -7.36
CA TYR A 276 16.46 -32.80 -7.65
C TYR A 276 17.24 -32.24 -6.47
N THR A 277 18.28 -31.46 -6.74
CA THR A 277 19.04 -30.73 -5.72
C THR A 277 18.54 -29.28 -5.67
N LEU A 278 17.68 -29.00 -4.71
CA LEU A 278 17.13 -27.66 -4.47
C LEU A 278 18.12 -26.87 -3.61
N ILE A 279 18.39 -25.64 -4.02
CA ILE A 279 19.24 -24.70 -3.30
C ILE A 279 18.35 -23.82 -2.45
N GLN A 280 18.47 -23.93 -1.14
CA GLN A 280 17.82 -23.02 -0.22
C GLN A 280 18.54 -21.68 -0.21
N THR A 281 17.77 -20.61 -0.08
CA THR A 281 18.27 -19.24 -0.06
C THR A 281 18.24 -18.66 1.37
N GLU A 282 18.65 -17.40 1.55
CA GLU A 282 18.45 -16.66 2.80
C GLU A 282 16.97 -16.47 3.15
N HIS A 283 16.08 -16.59 2.17
CA HIS A 283 14.64 -16.57 2.36
C HIS A 283 14.11 -18.01 2.53
N PRO A 284 13.45 -18.34 3.65
CA PRO A 284 13.07 -19.72 3.97
C PRO A 284 12.03 -20.31 3.01
N LYS A 285 11.29 -19.47 2.27
CA LYS A 285 10.29 -19.89 1.28
C LYS A 285 10.82 -19.91 -0.16
N LEU A 286 12.02 -19.38 -0.43
CA LEU A 286 12.57 -19.30 -1.79
C LEU A 286 13.68 -20.32 -2.00
N PHE A 287 13.59 -21.01 -3.12
CA PHE A 287 14.51 -22.07 -3.50
C PHE A 287 14.87 -21.95 -4.99
N ILE A 288 16.10 -22.32 -5.32
CA ILE A 288 16.64 -22.28 -6.67
C ILE A 288 16.97 -23.70 -7.10
N LEU A 289 16.66 -24.06 -8.34
CA LEU A 289 17.14 -25.28 -8.98
C LEU A 289 18.00 -24.88 -10.17
N GLU A 290 19.25 -25.34 -10.18
CA GLU A 290 20.06 -25.34 -11.39
C GLU A 290 19.60 -26.48 -12.30
N THR A 291 19.16 -26.15 -13.51
CA THR A 291 18.64 -27.15 -14.45
C THR A 291 18.95 -26.78 -15.91
N GLN A 292 18.39 -27.54 -16.84
CA GLN A 292 18.39 -27.27 -18.27
C GLN A 292 16.95 -26.97 -18.73
N PRO A 293 16.75 -26.29 -19.87
CA PRO A 293 15.43 -25.91 -20.38
C PRO A 293 14.44 -27.09 -20.48
N ASP A 294 14.94 -28.29 -20.78
CA ASP A 294 14.10 -29.47 -20.99
C ASP A 294 13.81 -30.27 -19.69
N ARG A 295 14.41 -29.87 -18.56
CA ARG A 295 14.34 -30.60 -17.28
C ARG A 295 13.79 -29.71 -16.16
N ALA A 296 12.63 -29.11 -16.40
CA ALA A 296 11.91 -28.33 -15.40
C ALA A 296 11.47 -29.19 -14.20
N PHE A 297 11.53 -28.63 -13.00
CA PHE A 297 10.94 -29.21 -11.79
C PHE A 297 9.41 -29.13 -11.84
N ARG A 298 8.90 -28.00 -12.32
CA ARG A 298 7.49 -27.74 -12.56
C ARG A 298 7.35 -26.81 -13.75
N VAL A 299 6.32 -27.02 -14.56
CA VAL A 299 5.97 -26.10 -15.66
C VAL A 299 5.42 -24.81 -15.06
N ARG A 300 5.93 -23.66 -15.52
CA ARG A 300 5.46 -22.36 -15.06
C ARG A 300 3.96 -22.19 -15.37
N SER A 301 3.17 -22.02 -14.31
CA SER A 301 1.72 -21.76 -14.38
C SER A 301 1.37 -20.41 -13.75
N LYS A 302 0.15 -19.92 -14.00
CA LYS A 302 -0.35 -18.71 -13.35
C LYS A 302 -0.42 -18.91 -11.83
N ILE A 303 0.27 -18.05 -11.08
CA ILE A 303 0.32 -18.10 -9.61
C ILE A 303 -0.92 -17.43 -9.03
N SER A 304 -1.49 -18.02 -7.98
CA SER A 304 -2.59 -17.42 -7.22
C SER A 304 -2.09 -16.20 -6.43
N VAL A 305 -2.87 -15.12 -6.39
CA VAL A 305 -2.52 -13.91 -5.63
C VAL A 305 -2.30 -14.22 -4.15
N ASN A 306 -3.06 -15.17 -3.58
CA ASN A 306 -2.94 -15.58 -2.18
C ASN A 306 -1.60 -16.27 -1.87
N ASN A 307 -0.91 -16.81 -2.88
CA ASN A 307 0.38 -17.48 -2.72
C ASN A 307 1.57 -16.54 -2.99
N LEU A 308 1.36 -15.32 -3.50
CA LEU A 308 2.47 -14.41 -3.76
C LEU A 308 2.94 -13.74 -2.46
N ASP A 309 4.19 -13.98 -2.08
CA ASP A 309 4.80 -13.33 -0.92
C ASP A 309 5.46 -12.01 -1.35
N ILE A 310 4.72 -10.92 -1.18
CA ILE A 310 5.20 -9.57 -1.52
C ILE A 310 6.43 -9.16 -0.68
N PHE A 311 6.54 -9.65 0.56
CA PHE A 311 7.69 -9.33 1.41
C PHE A 311 8.94 -10.02 0.89
N ALA A 312 8.84 -11.29 0.49
CA ALA A 312 9.95 -12.00 -0.15
C ALA A 312 10.41 -11.28 -1.44
N TYR A 313 9.46 -10.82 -2.27
CA TYR A 313 9.77 -10.05 -3.47
C TYR A 313 10.51 -8.74 -3.16
N VAL A 314 9.99 -7.93 -2.23
CA VAL A 314 10.60 -6.64 -1.86
C VAL A 314 11.97 -6.84 -1.21
N ASN A 315 12.11 -7.82 -0.31
CA ASN A 315 13.38 -8.13 0.35
C ASN A 315 14.45 -8.58 -0.66
N SER A 316 14.08 -9.38 -1.67
CA SER A 316 15.03 -9.79 -2.72
C SER A 316 15.61 -8.60 -3.51
N LYS A 317 14.85 -7.49 -3.63
CA LYS A 317 15.33 -6.25 -4.25
C LYS A 317 16.26 -5.48 -3.34
N PHE A 318 15.99 -5.44 -2.03
CA PHE A 318 16.91 -4.83 -1.06
C PHE A 318 18.26 -5.55 -1.06
N VAL A 319 18.25 -6.89 -1.06
CA VAL A 319 19.47 -7.69 -1.19
C VAL A 319 20.18 -7.36 -2.50
N TYR A 320 19.47 -7.27 -3.63
CA TYR A 320 20.06 -6.86 -4.90
C TYR A 320 20.75 -5.49 -4.82
N VAL A 321 20.09 -4.48 -4.24
CA VAL A 321 20.67 -3.12 -4.09
C VAL A 321 21.92 -3.16 -3.22
N GLU A 322 21.88 -3.84 -2.08
CA GLU A 322 23.04 -3.99 -1.19
C GLU A 322 24.22 -4.64 -1.94
N LYS A 323 23.98 -5.74 -2.66
CA LYS A 323 25.02 -6.45 -3.42
C LYS A 323 25.55 -5.60 -4.57
N HIS A 324 24.68 -4.86 -5.26
CA HIS A 324 25.11 -3.96 -6.33
C HIS A 324 26.03 -2.87 -5.78
N ILE A 325 25.62 -2.17 -4.71
CA ILE A 325 26.45 -1.14 -4.06
C ILE A 325 27.77 -1.71 -3.58
N ARG A 326 27.76 -2.88 -2.93
CA ARG A 326 28.98 -3.55 -2.47
C ARG A 326 29.95 -3.83 -3.62
N THR A 327 29.44 -4.33 -4.75
CA THR A 327 30.27 -4.63 -5.94
C THR A 327 30.87 -3.36 -6.52
N GLN A 328 30.09 -2.28 -6.63
CA GLN A 328 30.61 -1.00 -7.12
C GLN A 328 31.66 -0.41 -6.17
N LEU A 329 31.45 -0.53 -4.86
CA LEU A 329 32.40 -0.05 -3.86
C LEU A 329 33.71 -0.85 -3.90
N THR A 330 33.64 -2.16 -4.08
CA THR A 330 34.83 -3.01 -4.24
C THR A 330 35.61 -2.67 -5.52
N ARG A 331 34.93 -2.37 -6.64
CA ARG A 331 35.59 -1.90 -7.87
C ARG A 331 36.28 -0.56 -7.67
N LEU A 332 35.57 0.41 -7.09
CA LEU A 332 36.13 1.72 -6.78
C LEU A 332 37.34 1.61 -5.85
N TYR A 333 37.27 0.74 -4.83
CA TYR A 333 38.39 0.49 -3.93
C TYR A 333 39.61 -0.03 -4.69
N ARG A 334 39.43 -0.98 -5.62
CA ARG A 334 40.52 -1.47 -6.48
C ARG A 334 41.12 -0.33 -7.31
N ASP A 335 40.29 0.45 -8.00
CA ASP A 335 40.76 1.55 -8.85
C ASP A 335 41.59 2.57 -8.05
N ILE A 336 41.14 2.90 -6.83
CA ILE A 336 41.88 3.80 -5.93
C ILE A 336 43.21 3.17 -5.48
N MET A 337 43.23 1.88 -5.16
CA MET A 337 44.46 1.19 -4.76
C MET A 337 45.46 1.09 -5.91
N ASP A 338 44.99 0.84 -7.13
CA ASP A 338 45.81 0.86 -8.34
C ASP A 338 46.40 2.25 -8.59
N GLN A 339 45.58 3.30 -8.50
CA GLN A 339 46.04 4.68 -8.64
C GLN A 339 47.05 5.06 -7.55
N LYS A 340 46.81 4.64 -6.30
CA LYS A 340 47.74 4.88 -5.20
C LYS A 340 49.07 4.19 -5.46
N CYS A 341 49.06 2.92 -5.88
CA CYS A 341 50.29 2.20 -6.22
C CYS A 341 51.05 2.87 -7.37
N ALA A 342 50.35 3.30 -8.42
CA ALA A 342 50.94 4.03 -9.54
C ALA A 342 51.57 5.37 -9.09
N LEU A 343 50.89 6.11 -8.20
CA LEU A 343 51.41 7.35 -7.64
C LEU A 343 52.62 7.10 -6.73
N GLU A 344 52.58 6.09 -5.86
CA GLU A 344 53.73 5.71 -5.03
C GLU A 344 54.93 5.32 -5.89
N LYS A 345 54.72 4.58 -6.98
CA LYS A 345 55.77 4.27 -7.97
C LYS A 345 56.37 5.52 -8.59
N GLN A 346 55.56 6.51 -8.96
CA GLN A 346 56.04 7.80 -9.47
C GLN A 346 56.80 8.61 -8.40
N ILE A 347 56.31 8.61 -7.16
CA ILE A 347 56.99 9.29 -6.04
C ILE A 347 58.36 8.64 -5.78
N LEU A 348 58.43 7.30 -5.77
CA LEU A 348 59.69 6.58 -5.61
C LEU A 348 60.67 6.93 -6.72
N LEU A 349 60.26 6.96 -7.99
CA LEU A 349 61.10 7.40 -9.12
C LEU A 349 61.63 8.82 -8.94
N ASN A 350 60.76 9.77 -8.59
CA ASN A 350 61.14 11.17 -8.40
C ASN A 350 62.05 11.37 -7.18
N ALA A 351 61.81 10.64 -6.08
CA ALA A 351 62.64 10.69 -4.89
C ALA A 351 64.04 10.10 -5.15
N LEU A 352 64.12 9.01 -5.92
CA LEU A 352 65.39 8.40 -6.31
C LEU A 352 66.23 9.35 -7.16
N ALA A 353 65.62 10.10 -8.08
CA ALA A 353 66.30 11.13 -8.88
C ALA A 353 66.83 12.32 -8.05
N LEU A 354 66.25 12.60 -6.87
CA LEU A 354 66.63 13.70 -5.99
C LEU A 354 67.62 13.29 -4.88
N SER A 355 67.77 11.98 -4.63
CA SER A 355 68.73 11.44 -3.67
C SER A 355 70.14 11.37 -4.27
N ILE A 356 71.19 11.43 -3.43
CA ILE A 356 72.59 11.26 -3.87
C ILE A 356 72.77 9.80 -4.27
N ALA A 357 72.51 9.55 -5.54
CA ALA A 357 72.48 8.23 -6.11
C ALA A 357 73.35 8.25 -7.36
N VAL A 358 74.34 7.35 -7.39
CA VAL A 358 75.22 7.22 -8.55
C VAL A 358 74.64 6.12 -9.44
N ILE A 359 74.26 6.49 -10.65
CA ILE A 359 73.84 5.52 -11.66
C ILE A 359 75.10 4.91 -12.27
N ALA A 360 75.25 3.59 -12.16
CA ALA A 360 76.33 2.83 -12.77
C ALA A 360 75.73 1.66 -13.56
N GLY A 361 75.66 1.82 -14.89
CA GLY A 361 74.94 0.87 -15.74
C GLY A 361 73.45 0.83 -15.42
N GLU A 362 72.92 -0.36 -15.15
CA GLU A 362 71.51 -0.64 -14.85
C GLU A 362 71.19 -0.65 -13.34
N ALA A 363 72.17 -0.30 -12.50
CA ALA A 363 72.05 -0.23 -11.06
C ALA A 363 72.17 1.20 -10.53
N LEU A 364 71.41 1.49 -9.48
CA LEU A 364 71.47 2.72 -8.71
C LEU A 364 72.15 2.47 -7.37
N HIS A 365 73.27 3.15 -7.12
CA HIS A 365 73.98 3.06 -5.85
C HIS A 365 73.61 4.23 -4.95
N LEU A 366 72.87 3.95 -3.88
CA LEU A 366 72.59 4.91 -2.81
C LEU A 366 73.77 4.93 -1.84
N ILE A 367 74.42 6.09 -1.71
CA ILE A 367 75.60 6.27 -0.87
C ILE A 367 75.18 6.98 0.41
N LYS A 368 75.34 6.32 1.55
CA LYS A 368 75.14 6.96 2.86
C LYS A 368 76.43 7.66 3.30
N CYS A 369 76.44 8.99 3.21
CA CYS A 369 77.58 9.81 3.63
C CYS A 369 77.69 9.93 5.15
N VAL A 370 78.91 10.13 5.64
CA VAL A 370 79.21 10.20 7.08
C VAL A 370 79.03 11.65 7.56
N PRO A 371 78.28 11.89 8.64
CA PRO A 371 78.10 13.24 9.18
C PRO A 371 79.38 13.74 9.87
N VAL A 372 79.85 14.92 9.49
CA VAL A 372 81.08 15.56 10.00
C VAL A 372 80.84 17.00 10.44
N GLU A 373 81.59 17.46 11.44
CA GLU A 373 81.48 18.83 11.96
C GLU A 373 82.35 19.80 11.14
N CYS A 374 81.75 20.90 10.68
CA CYS A 374 82.38 21.90 9.83
C CYS A 374 82.32 23.29 10.48
N ARG A 375 83.30 24.15 10.17
CA ARG A 375 83.32 25.55 10.61
C ARG A 375 83.14 26.48 9.42
N ILE A 376 82.30 27.51 9.54
CA ILE A 376 82.11 28.49 8.46
C ILE A 376 83.39 29.28 8.27
N ARG A 377 83.85 29.41 7.02
CA ARG A 377 85.02 30.19 6.65
C ARG A 377 84.57 31.50 6.03
N HIS A 378 85.14 32.61 6.49
CA HIS A 378 85.01 33.89 5.80
C HIS A 378 86.12 33.99 4.76
N THR A 379 85.73 34.26 3.51
CA THR A 379 86.68 34.42 2.39
C THR A 379 86.70 35.90 2.02
N GLU A 380 87.89 36.49 1.90
CA GLU A 380 88.06 37.92 1.58
C GLU A 380 87.76 38.25 0.11
N GLU A 381 87.69 37.23 -0.77
CA GLU A 381 87.29 37.33 -2.18
C GLU A 381 85.79 37.62 -2.39
N CYS A 382 84.99 37.79 -1.33
CA CYS A 382 83.62 38.27 -1.44
C CYS A 382 83.53 39.80 -1.56
N SER A 383 84.43 40.43 -2.33
CA SER A 383 84.42 41.86 -2.62
C SER A 383 83.92 42.11 -4.04
N PHE A 384 83.23 43.24 -4.24
CA PHE A 384 82.26 43.61 -5.30
C PHE A 384 82.65 43.38 -6.79
N THR A 385 83.80 42.78 -7.08
CA THR A 385 84.37 42.62 -8.42
C THR A 385 84.64 41.17 -8.84
N GLU A 386 84.63 40.21 -7.92
CA GLU A 386 84.62 38.77 -8.23
C GLU A 386 83.56 38.10 -7.35
N GLY A 387 82.69 37.32 -7.97
CA GLY A 387 81.39 36.86 -7.48
C GLY A 387 81.40 35.89 -6.29
N SER A 388 80.20 35.67 -5.76
CA SER A 388 79.94 34.86 -4.57
C SER A 388 79.73 33.39 -4.89
N PHE A 389 80.09 32.49 -3.96
CA PHE A 389 79.84 31.06 -4.14
C PHE A 389 78.38 30.70 -3.87
N ILE A 390 77.85 29.76 -4.65
CA ILE A 390 76.51 29.18 -4.40
C ILE A 390 76.55 28.38 -3.10
N GLU A 391 77.57 27.54 -2.94
CA GLU A 391 77.86 26.68 -1.79
C GLU A 391 78.48 27.48 -0.63
N LEU A 392 78.22 27.04 0.60
CA LEU A 392 78.69 27.74 1.80
C LEU A 392 80.16 27.38 2.08
N PRO A 393 81.11 28.34 2.11
CA PRO A 393 82.51 28.05 2.38
C PRO A 393 82.72 27.59 3.82
N VAL A 394 83.35 26.43 3.99
CA VAL A 394 83.61 25.81 5.28
C VAL A 394 85.05 25.31 5.40
N ALA A 395 85.52 25.14 6.63
CA ALA A 395 86.76 24.47 6.96
C ALA A 395 86.43 23.09 7.56
N TYR A 396 86.99 22.05 6.96
CA TYR A 396 86.90 20.65 7.40
C TYR A 396 88.33 20.10 7.48
N GLU A 397 88.73 19.55 8.63
CA GLU A 397 90.11 19.08 8.89
C GLU A 397 91.22 20.08 8.51
N ASN A 398 91.02 21.37 8.80
CA ASN A 398 91.91 22.49 8.38
C ASN A 398 92.12 22.63 6.86
N LYS A 399 91.34 21.92 6.04
CA LYS A 399 91.27 22.09 4.59
C LYS A 399 90.06 22.97 4.24
N SER A 400 90.20 23.77 3.20
CA SER A 400 89.09 24.54 2.64
C SER A 400 88.16 23.62 1.85
N ALA A 401 86.87 23.65 2.19
CA ALA A 401 85.82 22.94 1.48
C ALA A 401 84.59 23.85 1.31
N PHE A 402 83.62 23.36 0.57
CA PHE A 402 82.34 24.03 0.32
C PHE A 402 81.21 23.10 0.68
N LEU A 403 80.12 23.64 1.21
CA LEU A 403 78.96 22.89 1.67
C LEU A 403 77.77 23.12 0.73
N LEU A 404 77.27 22.07 0.10
CA LEU A 404 76.16 22.19 -0.86
C LEU A 404 74.85 22.64 -0.18
N PRO A 405 74.07 23.53 -0.82
CA PRO A 405 72.74 23.88 -0.35
C PRO A 405 71.78 22.69 -0.45
N GLY A 406 70.94 22.51 0.58
CA GLY A 406 69.98 21.39 0.65
C GLY A 406 70.59 20.10 1.19
N SER A 407 71.50 19.47 0.45
CA SER A 407 72.10 18.17 0.80
C SER A 407 73.19 18.25 1.87
N ARG A 408 73.86 19.40 2.03
CA ARG A 408 75.00 19.63 2.95
C ARG A 408 76.18 18.69 2.74
N ILE A 409 76.40 18.23 1.52
CA ILE A 409 77.60 17.46 1.17
C ILE A 409 78.82 18.38 1.09
N LEU A 410 79.97 17.89 1.51
CA LEU A 410 81.25 18.59 1.36
C LEU A 410 81.84 18.38 -0.05
N THR A 411 82.22 19.48 -0.70
CA THR A 411 82.98 19.49 -1.95
C THR A 411 84.25 20.29 -1.82
N LEU A 412 85.26 19.93 -2.61
CA LEU A 412 86.56 20.63 -2.62
C LEU A 412 86.51 21.95 -3.41
N THR A 413 85.58 22.07 -4.36
CA THR A 413 85.41 23.22 -5.24
C THR A 413 84.01 23.80 -5.12
N GLY A 414 83.92 25.13 -5.20
CA GLY A 414 82.66 25.88 -5.20
C GLY A 414 82.35 26.44 -6.59
N THR A 415 81.05 26.66 -6.84
CA THR A 415 80.53 27.24 -8.07
C THR A 415 80.38 28.76 -7.89
N HIS A 416 81.00 29.52 -8.78
CA HIS A 416 80.93 30.98 -8.78
C HIS A 416 79.58 31.47 -9.32
N LYS A 417 78.97 32.44 -8.62
CA LYS A 417 77.69 33.09 -8.97
C LYS A 417 77.81 34.60 -8.83
N ASP A 418 77.16 35.32 -9.73
CA ASP A 418 77.08 36.77 -9.62
C ASP A 418 76.22 37.18 -8.42
N SER A 419 76.72 38.14 -7.64
CA SER A 419 76.02 38.62 -6.45
C SER A 419 74.73 39.35 -6.85
N SER A 420 73.57 38.86 -6.40
CA SER A 420 72.27 39.49 -6.63
C SER A 420 71.53 39.71 -5.31
N GLU A 421 71.11 40.96 -5.05
CA GLU A 421 70.30 41.29 -3.88
C GLU A 421 68.85 40.78 -3.99
N LEU A 422 68.37 40.57 -5.22
CA LEU A 422 67.01 40.06 -5.49
C LEU A 422 66.91 38.55 -5.28
N LEU A 423 68.01 37.82 -5.48
CA LEU A 423 68.07 36.36 -5.34
C LEU A 423 69.25 35.92 -4.46
N PRO A 424 69.24 36.30 -3.16
CA PRO A 424 70.32 35.96 -2.23
C PRO A 424 70.34 34.45 -1.96
N THR A 425 71.53 33.89 -1.74
CA THR A 425 71.66 32.50 -1.27
C THR A 425 71.24 32.44 0.20
N MET A 426 70.27 31.57 0.49
CA MET A 426 69.71 31.42 1.83
C MET A 426 70.04 30.06 2.41
N TYR A 427 70.51 30.03 3.65
CA TYR A 427 70.84 28.80 4.37
C TYR A 427 70.11 28.76 5.71
N LYS A 428 69.60 27.57 6.06
CA LYS A 428 69.04 27.30 7.38
C LYS A 428 70.14 26.80 8.32
N ILE A 429 70.63 27.64 9.21
CA ILE A 429 71.71 27.32 10.15
C ILE A 429 71.11 27.35 11.57
N HIS A 430 71.22 26.24 12.30
CA HIS A 430 70.66 26.07 13.66
C HIS A 430 69.16 26.40 13.84
N GLY A 431 68.36 26.29 12.78
CA GLY A 431 66.92 26.56 12.81
C GLY A 431 66.53 27.95 12.32
N THR A 432 67.50 28.86 12.21
CA THR A 432 67.32 30.23 11.72
C THR A 432 67.77 30.34 10.27
N TRP A 433 67.08 31.17 9.48
CA TRP A 433 67.45 31.43 8.10
C TRP A 433 68.41 32.61 8.01
N PHE A 434 69.49 32.43 7.27
CA PHE A 434 70.46 33.47 6.97
C PHE A 434 70.49 33.71 5.48
N ARG A 435 70.43 34.98 5.08
CA ARG A 435 70.75 35.42 3.71
C ARG A 435 72.21 35.81 3.64
N PHE A 436 72.92 35.26 2.67
CA PHE A 436 74.31 35.58 2.41
C PHE A 436 74.36 36.57 1.25
N MET A 437 74.47 37.85 1.62
CA MET A 437 74.96 38.92 0.73
C MET A 437 76.41 39.22 1.21
N PRO A 438 77.14 40.27 0.78
CA PRO A 438 78.54 40.47 1.23
C PRO A 438 78.73 40.38 2.76
N ARG A 439 77.66 40.58 3.53
CA ARG A 439 77.55 40.16 4.93
C ARG A 439 76.37 39.20 5.13
N SER A 440 76.56 38.21 6.02
CA SER A 440 75.49 37.32 6.47
C SER A 440 74.50 38.08 7.34
N VAL A 441 73.22 38.04 7.00
CA VAL A 441 72.14 38.68 7.77
C VAL A 441 71.04 37.66 8.03
N GLU A 442 70.46 37.69 9.22
CA GLU A 442 69.29 36.88 9.55
C GLU A 442 68.09 37.28 8.66
N SER A 443 67.28 36.30 8.27
CA SER A 443 66.16 36.47 7.36
C SER A 443 64.94 35.68 7.82
N LEU A 444 63.75 36.11 7.39
CA LEU A 444 62.51 35.39 7.63
C LEU A 444 62.50 34.08 6.83
N PRO A 445 61.88 33.00 7.37
CA PRO A 445 61.75 31.75 6.66
C PRO A 445 60.95 31.93 5.35
N PRO A 446 61.38 31.32 4.24
CA PRO A 446 60.60 31.31 3.00
C PRO A 446 59.26 30.56 3.20
N PRO A 447 58.19 30.92 2.45
CA PRO A 447 56.91 30.25 2.54
C PRO A 447 57.03 28.78 2.12
N ILE A 448 56.35 27.89 2.86
CA ILE A 448 56.37 26.44 2.62
C ILE A 448 55.32 26.09 1.57
N ILE A 449 55.71 25.35 0.54
CA ILE A 449 54.77 24.79 -0.45
C ILE A 449 53.93 23.71 0.25
N GLN A 450 52.62 23.88 0.30
CA GLN A 450 51.70 22.91 0.90
C GLN A 450 51.15 21.95 -0.17
N PRO A 451 51.14 20.63 0.07
CA PRO A 451 50.49 19.69 -0.82
C PRO A 451 48.97 19.86 -0.74
N LEU A 452 48.29 20.02 -1.87
CA LEU A 452 46.82 20.02 -1.99
C LEU A 452 46.26 18.61 -1.72
N THR A 453 46.17 18.20 -0.46
CA THR A 453 45.82 16.81 -0.08
C THR A 453 44.82 16.72 1.07
N ARG A 454 43.85 17.64 1.15
CA ARG A 454 42.70 17.45 2.06
C ARG A 454 41.50 16.91 1.30
N PRO A 455 41.38 15.59 1.11
CA PRO A 455 40.15 15.01 0.61
C PRO A 455 39.10 15.06 1.72
N THR A 456 38.11 15.95 1.60
CA THR A 456 36.96 16.01 2.51
C THR A 456 35.92 14.99 2.07
N TRP A 457 36.12 13.72 2.40
CA TRP A 457 35.08 12.71 2.24
C TRP A 457 34.22 12.65 3.49
N LYS A 458 32.93 12.94 3.34
CA LYS A 458 31.91 12.71 4.37
C LYS A 458 31.02 11.57 3.87
N CYS A 459 31.27 10.35 4.36
CA CYS A 459 30.38 9.23 4.09
C CYS A 459 29.07 9.46 4.85
N ILE A 460 27.99 9.70 4.10
CA ILE A 460 26.65 9.77 4.66
C ILE A 460 26.04 8.38 4.43
N SER A 461 25.95 7.56 5.48
CA SER A 461 25.13 6.36 5.41
C SER A 461 23.68 6.78 5.13
N PRO A 462 22.99 6.19 4.15
CA PRO A 462 21.55 6.39 4.04
C PRO A 462 20.94 5.78 5.31
N ALA A 463 20.57 6.63 6.25
CA ALA A 463 19.77 6.21 7.39
C ALA A 463 18.39 5.82 6.85
N GLU A 464 18.00 4.58 7.15
CA GLU A 464 16.63 4.07 7.01
C GLU A 464 16.09 4.04 5.56
N LEU A 465 16.47 3.03 4.79
CA LEU A 465 15.86 2.79 3.46
C LEU A 465 14.37 2.36 3.52
N ALA A 466 13.83 2.03 4.70
CA ALA A 466 12.54 1.36 4.82
C ALA A 466 11.67 1.82 6.02
N THR A 467 11.82 3.05 6.51
CA THR A 467 10.93 3.58 7.57
C THR A 467 9.68 4.29 7.04
N SER A 468 9.56 4.43 5.71
CA SER A 468 8.42 5.07 5.06
C SER A 468 7.51 4.03 4.40
N GLY A 469 6.29 3.91 4.92
CA GLY A 469 5.17 3.25 4.24
C GLY A 469 4.40 4.24 3.37
N ILE A 470 3.70 3.76 2.33
CA ILE A 470 2.84 4.61 1.48
C ILE A 470 1.72 5.28 2.30
N TYR A 471 1.29 4.63 3.37
CA TYR A 471 0.26 5.11 4.28
C TYR A 471 0.88 5.43 5.63
N SER A 472 0.50 6.58 6.19
CA SER A 472 0.81 6.91 7.57
C SER A 472 -0.04 6.06 8.53
N ASP A 473 0.38 5.94 9.79
CA ASP A 473 -0.43 5.31 10.84
C ASP A 473 -1.79 5.99 11.01
N GLU A 474 -1.86 7.30 10.71
CA GLU A 474 -3.10 8.08 10.70
C GLU A 474 -4.02 7.65 9.55
N ASP A 475 -3.49 7.43 8.35
CA ASP A 475 -4.26 6.96 7.20
C ASP A 475 -4.82 5.55 7.43
N LEU A 476 -4.00 4.66 8.00
CA LEU A 476 -4.43 3.32 8.41
C LEU A 476 -5.51 3.37 9.48
N SER A 477 -5.38 4.28 10.44
CA SER A 477 -6.39 4.51 11.49
C SER A 477 -7.71 5.05 10.93
N ARG A 478 -7.65 5.99 9.97
CA ARG A 478 -8.84 6.50 9.26
C ARG A 478 -9.54 5.40 8.47
N LEU A 479 -8.80 4.57 7.73
CA LEU A 479 -9.36 3.44 7.01
C LEU A 479 -10.02 2.44 7.97
N ARG A 480 -9.35 2.09 9.08
CA ARG A 480 -9.91 1.21 10.11
C ARG A 480 -11.23 1.76 10.66
N ASN A 481 -11.27 3.05 10.99
CA ASN A 481 -12.50 3.68 11.47
C ASN A 481 -13.61 3.68 10.41
N HIS A 482 -13.27 3.88 9.13
CA HIS A 482 -14.22 3.82 8.03
C HIS A 482 -14.82 2.41 7.83
N ILE A 483 -13.99 1.37 7.94
CA ILE A 483 -14.43 -0.04 7.85
C ILE A 483 -15.28 -0.44 9.06
N MET A 484 -14.93 0.05 10.26
CA MET A 484 -15.68 -0.25 11.49
C MET A 484 -17.01 0.50 11.57
N PHE A 485 -17.12 1.66 10.92
CA PHE A 485 -18.32 2.51 11.02
C PHE A 485 -19.64 1.80 10.65
N PRO A 486 -19.77 1.06 9.53
CA PRO A 486 -20.99 0.30 9.22
C PRO A 486 -21.34 -0.78 10.26
N VAL A 487 -20.33 -1.39 10.89
CA VAL A 487 -20.51 -2.45 11.90
C VAL A 487 -20.92 -1.85 13.25
N GLU A 488 -20.35 -0.70 13.62
CA GLU A 488 -20.65 -0.01 14.88
C GLU A 488 -21.96 0.76 14.83
N LYS A 489 -22.33 1.33 13.68
CA LYS A 489 -23.55 2.12 13.48
C LYS A 489 -24.84 1.46 14.03
N PRO A 490 -25.20 0.21 13.71
CA PRO A 490 -26.41 -0.41 14.25
C PRO A 490 -26.31 -0.65 15.77
N ARG A 491 -25.12 -0.90 16.31
CA ARG A 491 -24.91 -1.05 17.76
C ARG A 491 -25.05 0.29 18.48
N MET A 492 -24.52 1.37 17.92
CA MET A 492 -24.69 2.72 18.44
C MET A 492 -26.16 3.16 18.39
N LEU A 493 -26.85 2.90 17.27
CA LEU A 493 -28.29 3.20 17.15
C LEU A 493 -29.13 2.41 18.14
N ASN A 494 -28.86 1.11 18.33
CA ASN A 494 -29.54 0.32 19.35
C ASN A 494 -29.25 0.81 20.77
N THR A 495 -28.04 1.31 21.03
CA THR A 495 -27.67 1.88 22.33
C THR A 495 -28.40 3.19 22.60
N LEU A 496 -28.47 4.08 21.61
CA LEU A 496 -29.25 5.32 21.66
C LEU A 496 -30.75 5.04 21.79
N ALA A 497 -31.28 4.06 21.06
CA ALA A 497 -32.68 3.66 21.18
C ALA A 497 -32.98 3.10 22.58
N ARG A 498 -32.08 2.29 23.13
CA ARG A 498 -32.20 1.73 24.49
C ARG A 498 -32.16 2.83 25.56
N GLU A 499 -31.31 3.84 25.40
CA GLU A 499 -31.28 5.03 26.26
C GLU A 499 -32.57 5.85 26.14
N ALA A 500 -33.05 6.11 24.91
CA ALA A 500 -34.31 6.81 24.68
C ALA A 500 -35.52 6.06 25.27
N MET A 501 -35.41 4.74 25.40
CA MET A 501 -36.36 3.87 26.09
C MET A 501 -36.13 3.78 27.61
N GLY A 502 -35.24 4.59 28.19
CA GLY A 502 -35.02 4.71 29.65
C GLY A 502 -34.18 3.59 30.29
N HIS A 503 -33.43 2.82 29.50
CA HIS A 503 -32.56 1.76 30.03
C HIS A 503 -31.14 2.27 30.27
N ASN A 504 -30.50 1.81 31.36
CA ASN A 504 -29.12 2.17 31.71
C ASN A 504 -28.10 1.65 30.67
N ILE A 505 -27.11 2.49 30.33
CA ILE A 505 -26.06 2.18 29.37
C ILE A 505 -24.74 1.85 30.09
N PRO A 506 -23.93 0.88 29.61
CA PRO A 506 -22.58 0.64 30.13
C PRO A 506 -21.66 1.88 30.00
N PRO A 507 -20.72 2.09 30.94
CA PRO A 507 -19.80 3.24 30.93
C PRO A 507 -18.87 3.19 29.70
N GLY A 508 -18.81 4.29 28.93
CA GLY A 508 -17.95 4.45 27.76
C GLY A 508 -18.68 4.67 26.41
N SER A 509 -20.01 4.67 26.39
CA SER A 509 -20.81 4.98 25.19
C SER A 509 -21.25 6.44 25.13
N ILE A 510 -21.67 6.88 23.94
CA ILE A 510 -22.27 8.20 23.71
C ILE A 510 -23.63 8.25 24.44
N SER A 511 -23.78 9.16 25.40
CA SER A 511 -25.01 9.42 26.17
C SER A 511 -25.77 10.59 25.54
N MET A 512 -27.08 10.48 25.36
CA MET A 512 -27.95 11.58 24.90
C MET A 512 -27.86 12.79 25.81
N THR A 513 -27.63 12.59 27.11
CA THR A 513 -27.44 13.68 28.09
C THR A 513 -26.23 14.57 27.79
N ASN A 514 -25.21 14.05 27.10
CA ASN A 514 -24.03 14.83 26.71
C ASN A 514 -24.21 15.54 25.34
N LEU A 515 -25.17 15.08 24.54
CA LEU A 515 -25.49 15.63 23.22
C LEU A 515 -26.53 16.75 23.29
N PHE A 516 -27.45 16.67 24.26
CA PHE A 516 -28.42 17.71 24.55
C PHE A 516 -28.24 18.18 25.99
N ASP A 517 -27.31 19.10 26.19
CA ASP A 517 -27.15 19.79 27.48
C ASP A 517 -28.44 20.53 27.83
N GLU A 518 -28.84 20.47 29.10
CA GLU A 518 -30.10 21.00 29.60
C GLU A 518 -30.26 22.50 29.27
N LYS A 519 -29.13 23.23 29.28
CA LYS A 519 -29.04 24.64 28.87
C LYS A 519 -29.36 24.89 27.40
N SER A 520 -29.09 23.92 26.52
CA SER A 520 -29.40 24.01 25.09
C SER A 520 -30.89 23.79 24.84
N LEU A 521 -31.51 22.87 25.58
CA LEU A 521 -32.96 22.62 25.53
C LEU A 521 -33.76 23.81 26.07
N GLU A 522 -33.30 24.42 27.17
CA GLU A 522 -33.95 25.60 27.76
C GLU A 522 -33.93 26.81 26.80
N LYS A 523 -32.80 27.07 26.14
CA LYS A 523 -32.69 28.13 25.09
C LYS A 523 -33.60 27.90 23.89
N ILE A 524 -33.77 26.63 23.46
CA ILE A 524 -34.66 26.30 22.34
C ILE A 524 -36.12 26.49 22.77
N ALA A 525 -36.49 26.05 23.98
CA ALA A 525 -37.84 26.19 24.51
C ALA A 525 -38.27 27.65 24.63
N GLU A 526 -37.41 28.53 25.17
CA GLU A 526 -37.74 29.95 25.31
C GLU A 526 -37.83 30.68 23.96
N SER A 527 -36.90 30.43 23.04
CA SER A 527 -36.83 31.16 21.77
C SER A 527 -37.89 30.71 20.74
N VAL A 528 -38.18 29.41 20.68
CA VAL A 528 -39.16 28.85 19.74
C VAL A 528 -40.57 28.93 20.32
N GLY A 529 -40.74 28.68 21.62
CA GLY A 529 -42.03 28.77 22.30
C GLY A 529 -42.63 30.17 22.23
N ALA A 530 -41.82 31.21 22.47
CA ALA A 530 -42.28 32.60 22.38
C ALA A 530 -42.69 33.01 20.96
N ARG A 531 -41.98 32.54 19.92
CA ARG A 531 -42.32 32.82 18.51
C ARG A 531 -43.58 32.10 18.05
N LEU A 532 -43.74 30.82 18.41
CA LEU A 532 -44.93 30.05 18.05
C LEU A 532 -46.18 30.61 18.73
N CYS A 533 -46.09 30.96 20.01
CA CYS A 533 -47.22 31.51 20.76
C CYS A 533 -47.72 32.84 20.15
N LYS A 534 -46.80 33.69 19.67
CA LYS A 534 -47.15 34.92 18.96
C LYS A 534 -47.89 34.67 17.63
N GLY A 535 -47.52 33.62 16.91
CA GLY A 535 -48.20 33.18 15.68
C GLY A 535 -49.62 32.65 15.94
N PHE A 536 -49.80 31.85 17.00
CA PHE A 536 -51.12 31.32 17.36
C PHE A 536 -52.09 32.41 17.83
N ILE A 537 -51.62 33.39 18.61
CA ILE A 537 -52.47 34.50 19.07
C ILE A 537 -52.96 35.36 17.90
N THR A 538 -52.11 35.62 16.91
CA THR A 538 -52.47 36.40 15.72
C THR A 538 -53.41 35.66 14.77
N PHE A 539 -53.24 34.34 14.62
CA PHE A 539 -54.18 33.51 13.88
C PHE A 539 -55.55 33.43 14.60
N GLY A 540 -55.54 33.30 15.93
CA GLY A 540 -56.75 33.28 16.75
C GLY A 540 -57.58 34.57 16.61
N SER A 541 -56.95 35.74 16.68
CA SER A 541 -57.67 37.01 16.53
C SER A 541 -58.23 37.23 15.12
N ALA A 542 -57.49 36.84 14.07
CA ALA A 542 -57.96 36.93 12.70
C ALA A 542 -59.16 36.00 12.43
N SER A 543 -59.09 34.75 12.91
CA SER A 543 -60.18 33.77 12.74
C SER A 543 -61.46 34.18 13.48
N ALA A 544 -61.34 34.78 14.68
CA ALA A 544 -62.47 35.32 15.42
C ALA A 544 -63.18 36.47 14.66
N GLY A 545 -62.42 37.34 13.99
CA GLY A 545 -62.98 38.40 13.15
C GLY A 545 -63.77 37.88 11.96
N VAL A 546 -63.26 36.85 11.27
CA VAL A 546 -63.97 36.20 10.15
C VAL A 546 -65.25 35.52 10.61
N MET A 547 -65.21 34.82 11.75
CA MET A 547 -66.39 34.18 12.34
C MET A 547 -67.45 35.21 12.75
N ALA A 548 -67.05 36.38 13.28
CA ALA A 548 -67.99 37.45 13.62
C ALA A 548 -68.72 37.99 12.37
N ILE A 549 -67.98 38.21 11.27
CA ILE A 549 -68.58 38.65 9.99
C ILE A 549 -69.55 37.59 9.45
N PHE A 550 -69.17 36.31 9.51
CA PHE A 550 -70.01 35.20 9.07
C PHE A 550 -71.32 35.10 9.88
N LEU A 551 -71.27 35.32 11.19
CA LEU A 551 -72.45 35.35 12.04
C LEU A 551 -73.38 36.53 11.72
N ILE A 552 -72.83 37.71 11.41
CA ILE A 552 -73.62 38.88 11.00
C ILE A 552 -74.34 38.60 9.67
N ILE A 553 -73.66 38.01 8.69
CA ILE A 553 -74.26 37.66 7.39
C ILE A 553 -75.41 36.66 7.58
N ASN A 554 -75.21 35.62 8.41
CA ASN A 554 -76.26 34.65 8.69
C ASN A 554 -77.45 35.26 9.44
N LEU A 555 -77.22 36.22 10.34
CA LEU A 555 -78.29 36.93 11.03
C LEU A 555 -79.14 37.76 10.05
N ILE A 556 -78.50 38.46 9.11
CA ILE A 556 -79.20 39.22 8.06
C ILE A 556 -80.02 38.27 7.18
N LYS A 557 -79.45 37.15 6.76
CA LYS A 557 -80.15 36.13 5.97
C LYS A 557 -81.40 35.61 6.71
N LEU A 558 -81.27 35.31 8.01
CA LEU A 558 -82.39 34.83 8.81
C LEU A 558 -83.52 35.86 8.93
N ILE A 559 -83.20 37.15 9.06
CA ILE A 559 -84.22 38.22 9.08
C ILE A 559 -84.97 38.27 7.74
N VAL A 560 -84.24 38.24 6.62
CA VAL A 560 -84.85 38.26 5.27
C VAL A 560 -85.74 37.04 5.05
N ASP A 561 -85.26 35.84 5.38
CA ASP A 561 -86.03 34.60 5.26
C ASP A 561 -87.29 34.67 6.15
N THR A 562 -87.20 35.18 7.38
CA THR A 562 -88.36 35.31 8.27
C THR A 562 -89.41 36.27 7.69
N ILE A 563 -89.00 37.37 7.05
CA ILE A 563 -89.92 38.31 6.40
C ILE A 563 -90.61 37.65 5.19
N ILE A 564 -89.87 36.93 4.35
CA ILE A 564 -90.42 36.26 3.15
C ILE A 564 -91.41 35.17 3.55
N HIS A 565 -91.05 34.30 4.50
CA HIS A 565 -91.94 33.23 4.96
C HIS A 565 -93.13 33.79 5.75
N GLY A 566 -92.93 34.87 6.51
CA GLY A 566 -94.03 35.61 7.17
C GLY A 566 -95.02 36.17 6.16
N TYR A 567 -94.55 36.75 5.07
CA TYR A 567 -95.41 37.26 4.00
C TYR A 567 -96.16 36.13 3.27
N ALA A 568 -95.48 35.03 2.94
CA ALA A 568 -96.06 33.87 2.25
C ALA A 568 -97.09 33.11 3.11
N LEU A 569 -96.87 33.04 4.44
CA LEU A 569 -97.80 32.35 5.34
C LEU A 569 -98.99 33.25 5.72
N HIS A 570 -98.78 34.56 5.85
CA HIS A 570 -99.85 35.53 6.10
C HIS A 570 -100.82 35.66 4.91
N SER A 571 -100.36 35.49 3.67
CA SER A 571 -101.23 35.53 2.49
C SER A 571 -102.13 34.29 2.34
N VAL A 572 -101.77 33.15 2.93
CA VAL A 572 -102.51 31.87 2.82
C VAL A 572 -103.42 31.60 4.02
N TYR A 573 -103.00 31.92 5.24
CA TYR A 573 -103.75 31.55 6.46
C TYR A 573 -104.38 32.74 7.23
N GLY A 574 -104.11 33.99 6.83
CA GLY A 574 -104.55 35.17 7.56
C GLY A 574 -103.99 35.25 9.00
N TRP A 575 -104.55 36.14 9.84
CA TRP A 575 -104.04 36.38 11.20
C TRP A 575 -104.38 35.21 12.14
N SER A 576 -103.48 34.23 12.23
CA SER A 576 -103.66 32.97 12.95
C SER A 576 -102.39 32.61 13.75
N LEU A 577 -102.55 31.78 14.79
CA LEU A 577 -101.48 31.27 15.66
C LEU A 577 -100.33 30.55 14.90
N HIS A 578 -100.54 30.22 13.63
CA HIS A 578 -99.60 29.51 12.75
C HIS A 578 -98.43 30.40 12.25
N LEU A 579 -98.49 31.72 12.49
CA LEU A 579 -97.39 32.67 12.19
C LEU A 579 -96.13 32.48 13.06
N LEU A 580 -96.24 31.79 14.20
CA LEU A 580 -95.07 31.43 15.02
C LEU A 580 -94.13 30.42 14.31
N GLY A 581 -94.60 29.73 13.26
CA GLY A 581 -93.81 28.82 12.44
C GLY A 581 -92.81 29.49 11.49
N THR A 582 -92.82 30.82 11.39
CA THR A 582 -91.95 31.61 10.48
C THR A 582 -90.48 31.67 10.93
N ILE A 583 -90.22 31.42 12.22
CA ILE A 583 -88.87 31.42 12.80
C ILE A 583 -88.06 30.19 12.35
N TRP A 584 -88.71 29.14 11.85
CA TRP A 584 -88.06 27.94 11.36
C TRP A 584 -88.44 27.67 9.90
N SER A 585 -87.52 27.96 8.97
CA SER A 585 -87.72 27.78 7.52
C SER A 585 -88.27 26.39 7.15
N SER A 586 -87.80 25.34 7.83
CA SER A 586 -88.25 23.96 7.61
C SER A 586 -89.71 23.73 8.02
N VAL A 587 -90.20 24.39 9.07
CA VAL A 587 -91.59 24.27 9.53
C VAL A 587 -92.52 25.10 8.64
N ALA A 588 -92.07 26.28 8.19
CA ALA A 588 -92.81 27.11 7.23
C ALA A 588 -93.01 26.39 5.89
N HIS A 589 -91.97 25.75 5.34
CA HIS A 589 -92.08 24.95 4.12
C HIS A 589 -92.97 23.71 4.28
N LEU A 590 -92.91 23.05 5.45
CA LEU A 590 -93.76 21.91 5.74
C LEU A 590 -95.25 22.31 5.85
N LEU A 591 -95.53 23.46 6.47
CA LEU A 591 -96.90 23.99 6.57
C LEU A 591 -97.46 24.39 5.21
N LEU A 592 -96.64 24.98 4.33
CA LEU A 592 -97.04 25.28 2.94
C LEU A 592 -97.24 24.01 2.08
N TYR A 593 -96.45 22.96 2.32
CA TYR A 593 -96.57 21.69 1.59
C TYR A 593 -97.78 20.86 2.04
N LEU A 594 -98.18 20.96 3.31
CA LEU A 594 -99.32 20.21 3.87
C LEU A 594 -100.69 20.77 3.44
N THR A 595 -100.75 21.97 2.86
CA THR A 595 -102.01 22.58 2.40
C THR A 595 -102.41 22.20 0.96
N GLU A 596 -101.54 21.58 0.17
CA GLU A 596 -101.87 21.17 -1.20
C GLU A 596 -102.32 19.70 -1.29
N PRO A 597 -103.61 19.40 -1.57
CA PRO A 597 -104.04 18.05 -1.91
C PRO A 597 -103.64 17.69 -3.35
N ARG A 598 -102.81 16.65 -3.44
CA ARG A 598 -102.33 15.96 -4.64
C ARG A 598 -103.47 15.55 -5.61
N LYS A 599 -103.54 16.20 -6.78
CA LYS A 599 -104.13 15.62 -8.00
C LYS A 599 -103.01 15.33 -9.01
N ARG A 600 -102.84 14.06 -9.36
CA ARG A 600 -102.07 13.60 -10.53
C ARG A 600 -102.96 13.73 -11.76
N ASP A 601 -102.45 14.33 -12.83
CA ASP A 601 -102.42 13.69 -14.16
C ASP A 601 -101.45 14.42 -15.12
N THR A 602 -100.40 13.68 -15.44
CA THR A 602 -99.79 13.40 -16.75
C THR A 602 -99.78 14.42 -17.90
N MET A 603 -98.53 14.65 -18.35
CA MET A 603 -98.06 14.73 -19.75
C MET A 603 -98.09 16.06 -20.53
N ARG A 604 -96.84 16.54 -20.72
CA ARG A 604 -96.16 16.73 -22.01
C ARG A 604 -96.41 18.03 -22.79
N GLN A 605 -95.28 18.70 -23.07
CA GLN A 605 -94.88 19.21 -24.40
C GLN A 605 -95.72 20.41 -24.92
N GLN A 606 -95.21 21.52 -25.43
CA GLN A 606 -94.07 21.86 -26.29
C GLN A 606 -94.06 23.41 -26.34
N ASP A 607 -92.91 24.07 -26.20
CA ASP A 607 -92.02 24.56 -27.27
C ASP A 607 -92.29 26.06 -27.56
N GLU A 608 -91.31 26.67 -28.25
CA GLU A 608 -91.33 27.99 -28.91
C GLU A 608 -91.09 29.24 -28.04
N GLU A 609 -90.19 30.16 -28.39
CA GLU A 609 -89.17 30.25 -29.45
C GLU A 609 -88.37 31.56 -29.23
N ALA A 610 -87.04 31.57 -29.46
CA ALA A 610 -86.27 32.64 -30.14
C ALA A 610 -84.72 32.53 -29.97
N LEU A 611 -83.99 32.67 -31.10
CA LEU A 611 -82.54 32.88 -31.36
C LEU A 611 -81.57 31.68 -31.15
N VAL A 612 -80.88 31.01 -32.11
CA VAL A 612 -80.10 31.30 -33.36
C VAL A 612 -78.56 31.20 -33.17
N LEU A 613 -77.90 30.42 -34.07
CA LEU A 613 -76.45 30.21 -34.40
C LEU A 613 -75.53 29.44 -33.40
N THR A 614 -75.23 28.14 -33.63
CA THR A 614 -74.04 27.49 -34.30
C THR A 614 -72.69 27.66 -33.58
N ALA A 615 -71.86 26.64 -33.31
CA ALA A 615 -71.39 25.59 -34.23
C ALA A 615 -70.85 24.29 -33.55
N ARG A 616 -70.90 23.21 -34.34
CA ARG A 616 -70.27 21.86 -34.23
C ARG A 616 -68.97 21.84 -35.08
N PRO A 617 -68.05 20.82 -35.10
CA PRO A 617 -68.31 19.43 -35.53
C PRO A 617 -67.47 18.32 -34.79
N LEU A 618 -67.93 17.06 -34.62
CA LEU A 618 -67.75 15.82 -35.43
C LEU A 618 -66.55 14.89 -35.04
N SER A 619 -66.85 13.57 -34.95
CA SER A 619 -66.01 12.34 -35.10
C SER A 619 -65.23 11.81 -33.87
N LYS A 620 -65.53 10.62 -33.27
CA LYS A 620 -65.20 9.19 -33.65
C LYS A 620 -63.65 8.96 -33.77
N THR A 621 -62.96 7.94 -33.23
CA THR A 621 -63.26 6.51 -32.95
C THR A 621 -62.13 5.80 -32.13
N HIS A 622 -62.47 4.72 -31.40
CA HIS A 622 -61.83 3.39 -31.20
C HIS A 622 -60.38 3.09 -30.67
N SER A 623 -60.35 1.99 -29.87
CA SER A 623 -59.43 0.81 -29.81
C SER A 623 -58.16 0.77 -28.92
N THR A 624 -58.10 -0.27 -28.06
CA THR A 624 -56.93 -1.08 -27.58
C THR A 624 -56.24 -1.83 -28.77
N PRO A 625 -55.04 -2.51 -28.70
CA PRO A 625 -54.17 -2.94 -27.57
C PRO A 625 -52.61 -2.85 -27.83
N GLU A 626 -51.82 -3.57 -27.01
CA GLU A 626 -50.47 -4.18 -27.24
C GLU A 626 -49.13 -3.53 -26.78
N ASP A 627 -48.51 -4.22 -25.81
CA ASP A 627 -47.14 -4.76 -25.70
C ASP A 627 -45.87 -4.08 -26.29
N ARG A 628 -44.86 -3.97 -25.39
CA ARG A 628 -43.39 -4.10 -25.58
C ARG A 628 -42.56 -2.95 -26.22
N PRO A 629 -41.20 -2.98 -26.05
CA PRO A 629 -40.40 -2.41 -24.95
C PRO A 629 -39.55 -1.20 -25.41
N PRO A 630 -38.72 -0.55 -24.56
CA PRO A 630 -37.62 0.26 -25.07
C PRO A 630 -36.29 -0.51 -25.06
N THR A 631 -35.75 -0.65 -26.25
CA THR A 631 -34.40 -1.12 -26.58
C THR A 631 -33.33 -0.11 -26.17
N LEU A 632 -32.14 -0.64 -25.87
CA LEU A 632 -30.84 0.03 -25.82
C LEU A 632 -30.72 1.26 -26.73
N THR A 633 -30.12 2.34 -26.20
CA THR A 633 -29.22 3.18 -26.98
C THR A 633 -28.09 3.69 -26.09
N ALA A 634 -26.86 3.40 -26.52
CA ALA A 634 -25.61 3.81 -25.89
C ALA A 634 -25.40 5.33 -25.95
N PRO A 635 -24.57 5.92 -25.07
CA PRO A 635 -23.88 7.16 -25.37
C PRO A 635 -22.56 6.84 -26.09
N VAL A 636 -22.46 7.39 -27.29
CA VAL A 636 -21.25 7.47 -28.12
C VAL A 636 -20.26 8.45 -27.51
N LEU A 637 -18.97 8.13 -27.66
CA LEU A 637 -17.80 8.98 -27.42
C LEU A 637 -17.94 10.37 -28.06
N THR A 638 -17.52 11.38 -27.32
CA THR A 638 -16.93 12.59 -27.92
C THR A 638 -15.63 12.90 -27.21
N GLU A 639 -14.52 12.57 -27.89
CA GLU A 639 -13.23 13.22 -27.72
C GLU A 639 -13.31 14.67 -28.22
N SER A 640 -12.77 15.60 -27.45
CA SER A 640 -12.13 16.80 -27.96
C SER A 640 -11.28 17.43 -26.85
N ALA A 641 -9.98 17.40 -27.07
CA ALA A 641 -8.92 17.89 -26.20
C ALA A 641 -9.00 19.41 -25.91
N SER A 642 -8.51 19.79 -24.72
CA SER A 642 -7.76 21.03 -24.53
C SER A 642 -6.74 20.82 -23.41
N GLU A 643 -5.52 20.50 -23.84
CA GLU A 643 -4.29 20.57 -23.06
C GLU A 643 -4.07 22.00 -22.55
N LYS A 644 -3.83 22.15 -21.25
CA LYS A 644 -3.14 23.29 -20.66
C LYS A 644 -1.99 22.79 -19.79
N PRO A 645 -0.76 23.31 -19.94
CA PRO A 645 0.40 22.86 -19.18
C PRO A 645 0.33 23.44 -17.76
N ILE A 646 0.25 22.56 -16.75
CA ILE A 646 0.35 22.98 -15.35
C ILE A 646 1.84 22.98 -14.97
N CYS A 647 2.29 24.17 -14.60
CA CYS A 647 3.67 24.51 -14.25
C CYS A 647 4.04 23.92 -12.88
N TYR A 648 5.13 23.14 -12.85
CA TYR A 648 5.78 22.62 -11.64
C TYR A 648 6.44 23.78 -10.86
N LYS A 649 5.69 24.42 -9.95
CA LYS A 649 6.23 25.30 -8.90
C LYS A 649 5.13 25.59 -7.88
N GLU A 650 4.95 24.67 -6.93
CA GLU A 650 4.46 24.92 -5.55
C GLU A 650 4.16 23.59 -4.86
N LEU A 651 5.22 22.89 -4.44
CA LEU A 651 5.16 21.78 -3.47
C LEU A 651 6.42 21.85 -2.59
N ARG A 652 6.62 23.00 -1.96
CA ARG A 652 7.64 23.21 -0.93
C ARG A 652 7.06 24.05 0.21
N ALA A 653 6.00 23.53 0.81
CA ALA A 653 5.52 23.90 2.14
C ALA A 653 4.37 22.95 2.53
N MET A 654 4.72 21.71 2.86
CA MET A 654 3.99 20.84 3.79
C MET A 654 4.94 19.74 4.25
#